data_AF-A0A937XNC0-F1
#
_entry.id   AF-A0A937XNC0-F1
#
_cell.length_a   1.000
_cell.length_b   1.000
_cell.length_c   1.000
_cell.angle_alpha   90.00
_cell.angle_beta   90.00
_cell.angle_gamma   90.00
#
_symmetry.space_group_name_H-M   'P 1'
#
loop_
_entity.id
_entity.type
_entity.pdbx_description
1 polymer ?
#
loop_
_entity_poly.entity_id
_entity_poly.type
_entity_poly.pdbx_seq_one_letter_code
_entity_poly.pdbx_strand_id
1 'polypeptide(L)'
;MKVNSSFGWEVSGDGINVFALKKNSRLRLSELTSIERLSAGRALARIEAAISDGETGYRRLEDGTGYWLSKSALQSLDSDQAQSINLPPDCPHSLWVKLTGPFTSANSRAIIAWHDLSGAKASVKESAGILYQGSKSYRIPQNLAAIQSACESFNASANDLDERLAATSVLKGALSAASGESVGADAQLQAMRFRHASSLSIDIFVAKDGVQFDPVFFSREVIDQATESGETVKEAESLLTPELHRRMGIVFREANRAKPTYVLDRGEYIFIDPSIRPALEVKKEQQRGTPEERSRFARTPQAYFRERYLSEGYAEEQVDTVVGQCFVETDSFSERVIEVGLWRPPVLPFIKRAPNSWFPESFGLKIGTKNVVIPEDQIKPLAESVATAIAKGLGDVPIAGTSDSVPATKDTLDALNAMLTVFLKIPPVNLDLDEDSPEETPKAPEPASGSKDKSILVVQDNFVDELFVAQFVSRAKFVDFEVPDQVRTQLKRHQIEGISWLQKTWSLGYPGVLLADDMGLGKTLQALSFLCWLKSKREELLLPAKPALVVAPISLLGNWEAEAQVHLSRGRLGRMTKLYGQSIRDYKLESQSRPDVVEGRATLDVSALRNSDWILTTYETMRDYNLSLGVIGFSVIAFDEMQKIKNPQSMMTNLAQALQAEFMVGLTGTPIENSLADIWTIFDTLMPGALGLGNLRAFLNHYKLDNPDALKELKARLQDGSEQKPAPMLRRMKTDVAKDLPRKLEIPIERNMPEAQALAYVKAIKGATSAQGKRSRLDAFHASLKFRMGGGRGQGRAKPGGANP
;
A
#
# COMPACT_ATOMS: atom_id res chain seq x y z
N MET A 1 4.58 -24.94 -26.68
CA MET A 1 6.06 -25.13 -26.70
C MET A 1 6.66 -23.81 -26.29
N LYS A 2 7.32 -23.75 -25.12
CA LYS A 2 8.05 -22.57 -24.65
C LYS A 2 9.12 -22.21 -25.69
N VAL A 3 9.09 -20.99 -26.20
CA VAL A 3 10.06 -20.46 -27.17
C VAL A 3 11.34 -20.18 -26.36
N ASN A 4 12.47 -20.79 -26.73
CA ASN A 4 13.81 -20.74 -26.07
C ASN A 4 14.13 -21.77 -24.97
N SER A 5 13.68 -23.03 -25.07
CA SER A 5 14.29 -24.12 -24.29
C SER A 5 15.32 -24.90 -25.13
N SER A 6 16.59 -24.94 -24.71
CA SER A 6 17.65 -25.73 -25.37
C SER A 6 17.51 -27.25 -25.15
N PHE A 7 16.45 -27.69 -24.47
CA PHE A 7 16.13 -29.09 -24.20
C PHE A 7 14.66 -29.39 -24.48
N GLY A 8 14.38 -30.61 -24.90
CA GLY A 8 13.04 -31.19 -25.03
C GLY A 8 13.00 -32.59 -24.43
N TRP A 9 11.79 -33.11 -24.27
CA TRP A 9 11.58 -34.45 -23.73
C TRP A 9 10.42 -35.17 -24.42
N GLU A 10 10.44 -36.50 -24.38
CA GLU A 10 9.36 -37.36 -24.84
C GLU A 10 9.27 -38.63 -23.98
N VAL A 11 8.09 -39.22 -23.89
CA VAL A 11 7.88 -40.50 -23.18
C VAL A 11 8.45 -41.65 -24.01
N SER A 12 9.22 -42.53 -23.37
CA SER A 12 9.85 -43.69 -23.98
C SER A 12 9.84 -44.88 -23.01
N GLY A 13 8.89 -45.80 -23.22
CA GLY A 13 8.67 -46.95 -22.34
C GLY A 13 8.15 -46.54 -20.96
N ASP A 14 8.86 -46.98 -19.92
CA ASP A 14 8.61 -46.66 -18.50
C ASP A 14 9.36 -45.40 -18.02
N GLY A 15 10.04 -44.69 -18.94
CA GLY A 15 10.81 -43.48 -18.67
C GLY A 15 10.60 -42.40 -19.73
N ILE A 16 11.52 -41.44 -19.76
CA ILE A 16 11.54 -40.33 -20.72
C ILE A 16 12.90 -40.20 -21.37
N ASN A 17 12.93 -39.78 -22.64
CA ASN A 17 14.13 -39.26 -23.27
C ASN A 17 14.17 -37.74 -23.04
N VAL A 18 15.31 -37.21 -22.62
CA VAL A 18 15.60 -35.77 -22.57
C VAL A 18 16.72 -35.50 -23.56
N PHE A 19 16.51 -34.59 -24.51
CA PHE A 19 17.43 -34.33 -25.61
C PHE A 19 17.64 -32.84 -25.85
N ALA A 20 18.84 -32.49 -26.30
CA ALA A 20 19.16 -31.12 -26.68
C ALA A 20 18.43 -30.72 -27.98
N LEU A 21 17.95 -29.48 -28.02
CA LEU A 21 17.17 -28.91 -29.11
C LEU A 21 17.76 -27.59 -29.60
N LYS A 22 17.73 -27.40 -30.92
CA LYS A 22 17.97 -26.09 -31.55
C LYS A 22 17.03 -25.93 -32.74
N LYS A 23 16.21 -24.88 -32.73
CA LYS A 23 15.17 -24.63 -33.77
C LYS A 23 14.30 -25.88 -34.05
N ASN A 24 13.88 -26.58 -33.00
CA ASN A 24 13.08 -27.82 -33.05
C ASN A 24 13.77 -29.06 -33.67
N SER A 25 15.09 -29.03 -33.91
CA SER A 25 15.87 -30.19 -34.32
C SER A 25 16.71 -30.72 -33.16
N ARG A 26 16.83 -32.06 -33.05
CA ARG A 26 17.74 -32.70 -32.09
C ARG A 26 19.19 -32.39 -32.44
N LEU A 27 19.98 -32.12 -31.41
CA LEU A 27 21.37 -31.73 -31.52
C LEU A 27 22.20 -32.55 -30.53
N ARG A 28 23.47 -32.81 -30.85
CA ARG A 28 24.36 -33.52 -29.92
C ARG A 28 24.68 -32.64 -28.73
N LEU A 29 24.77 -33.22 -27.52
CA LEU A 29 25.13 -32.47 -26.31
C LEU A 29 26.48 -31.73 -26.45
N SER A 30 27.40 -32.27 -27.27
CA SER A 30 28.68 -31.66 -27.64
C SER A 30 28.58 -30.35 -28.44
N GLU A 31 27.42 -30.04 -29.00
CA GLU A 31 27.17 -28.85 -29.82
C GLU A 31 26.42 -27.74 -29.06
N LEU A 32 25.99 -27.98 -27.82
CA LEU A 32 25.44 -26.95 -26.94
C LEU A 32 26.51 -25.88 -26.67
N THR A 33 26.10 -24.61 -26.66
CA THR A 33 26.97 -23.51 -26.28
C THR A 33 27.36 -23.59 -24.81
N SER A 34 28.45 -22.92 -24.42
CA SER A 34 28.88 -22.85 -23.02
C SER A 34 27.78 -22.32 -22.11
N ILE A 35 27.02 -21.31 -22.57
CA ILE A 35 25.90 -20.72 -21.82
C ILE A 35 24.76 -21.72 -21.64
N GLU A 36 24.39 -22.46 -22.69
CA GLU A 36 23.31 -23.46 -22.59
C GLU A 36 23.70 -24.62 -21.66
N ARG A 37 24.95 -25.08 -21.73
CA ARG A 37 25.46 -26.10 -20.79
C ARG A 37 25.53 -25.59 -19.36
N LEU A 38 25.98 -24.35 -19.16
CA LEU A 38 25.96 -23.70 -17.87
C LEU A 38 24.52 -23.64 -17.36
N SER A 39 23.53 -23.19 -18.15
CA SER A 39 22.13 -23.10 -17.70
C SER A 39 21.53 -24.43 -17.24
N ALA A 40 21.91 -25.56 -17.86
CA ALA A 40 21.48 -26.91 -17.48
C ALA A 40 22.48 -27.64 -16.55
N GLY A 41 23.51 -26.95 -16.08
CA GLY A 41 24.72 -27.55 -15.52
C GLY A 41 24.47 -28.45 -14.32
N ARG A 42 23.58 -28.05 -13.39
CA ARG A 42 23.28 -28.86 -12.18
C ARG A 42 22.55 -30.15 -12.53
N ALA A 43 21.55 -30.10 -13.41
CA ALA A 43 20.83 -31.29 -13.85
C ALA A 43 21.74 -32.24 -14.63
N LEU A 44 22.52 -31.70 -15.58
CA LEU A 44 23.48 -32.49 -16.35
C LEU A 44 24.55 -33.11 -15.45
N ALA A 45 25.10 -32.36 -14.49
CA ALA A 45 26.07 -32.87 -13.54
C ALA A 45 25.50 -33.99 -12.67
N ARG A 46 24.25 -33.85 -12.18
CA ARG A 46 23.56 -34.90 -11.41
C ARG A 46 23.34 -36.16 -12.24
N ILE A 47 22.90 -36.02 -13.49
CA ILE A 47 22.66 -37.14 -14.42
C ILE A 47 23.99 -37.83 -14.75
N GLU A 48 25.03 -37.08 -15.08
CA GLU A 48 26.34 -37.63 -15.43
C GLU A 48 27.02 -38.30 -14.24
N ALA A 49 26.90 -37.74 -13.04
CA ALA A 49 27.35 -38.37 -11.81
C ALA A 49 26.62 -39.70 -11.58
N ALA A 50 25.28 -39.71 -11.70
CA ALA A 50 24.48 -40.93 -11.55
C ALA A 50 24.90 -42.04 -12.53
N ILE A 51 25.17 -41.67 -13.79
CA ILE A 51 25.65 -42.61 -14.82
C ILE A 51 27.05 -43.13 -14.48
N SER A 52 27.94 -42.25 -14.03
CA SER A 52 29.30 -42.61 -13.63
C SER A 52 29.33 -43.53 -12.41
N ASP A 53 28.43 -43.30 -11.45
CA ASP A 53 28.29 -44.09 -10.22
C ASP A 53 27.52 -45.41 -10.45
N GLY A 54 27.02 -45.63 -11.67
CA GLY A 54 26.28 -46.83 -12.04
C GLY A 54 24.87 -46.90 -11.45
N GLU A 55 24.28 -45.75 -11.10
CA GLU A 55 22.90 -45.69 -10.63
C GLU A 55 21.94 -46.23 -11.70
N THR A 56 21.06 -47.16 -11.31
CA THR A 56 20.06 -47.71 -12.21
C THR A 56 19.02 -46.64 -12.57
N GLY A 57 18.68 -46.54 -13.86
CA GLY A 57 17.63 -45.63 -14.31
C GLY A 57 18.11 -44.37 -15.03
N TYR A 58 19.43 -44.21 -15.22
CA TYR A 58 20.03 -43.20 -16.07
C TYR A 58 20.84 -43.87 -17.18
N ARG A 59 20.70 -43.43 -18.43
CA ARG A 59 21.58 -43.86 -19.53
C ARG A 59 21.74 -42.77 -20.58
N ARG A 60 22.90 -42.72 -21.26
CA ARG A 60 23.09 -41.87 -22.43
C ARG A 60 22.34 -42.45 -23.63
N LEU A 61 21.76 -41.60 -24.47
CA LEU A 61 21.19 -42.02 -25.75
C LEU A 61 22.31 -42.37 -26.73
N GLU A 62 22.11 -43.41 -27.53
CA GLU A 62 23.12 -43.91 -28.48
C GLU A 62 23.51 -42.87 -29.55
N ASP A 63 22.60 -41.97 -29.89
CA ASP A 63 22.81 -40.89 -30.86
C ASP A 63 23.60 -39.69 -30.30
N GLY A 64 23.89 -39.70 -28.99
CA GLY A 64 24.60 -38.62 -28.29
C GLY A 64 23.79 -37.32 -28.14
N THR A 65 22.47 -37.37 -28.41
CA THR A 65 21.59 -36.18 -28.34
C THR A 65 21.08 -35.87 -26.94
N GLY A 66 21.24 -36.81 -26.00
CA GLY A 66 20.62 -36.68 -24.70
C GLY A 66 20.75 -37.89 -23.79
N TYR A 67 19.81 -38.01 -22.86
CA TYR A 67 19.75 -39.02 -21.83
C TYR A 67 18.36 -39.66 -21.78
N TRP A 68 18.29 -40.92 -21.36
CA TRP A 68 17.05 -41.54 -20.94
C TRP A 68 17.03 -41.63 -19.42
N LEU A 69 15.89 -41.25 -18.84
CA LEU A 69 15.61 -41.23 -17.42
C LEU A 69 14.42 -42.15 -17.16
N SER A 70 14.60 -43.17 -16.32
CA SER A 70 13.50 -43.98 -15.79
C SER A 70 12.50 -43.14 -14.98
N LYS A 71 11.31 -43.68 -14.69
CA LYS A 71 10.33 -43.06 -13.77
C LYS A 71 10.97 -42.61 -12.45
N SER A 72 11.75 -43.46 -11.77
CA SER A 72 12.38 -43.11 -10.48
C SER A 72 13.46 -42.03 -10.62
N ALA A 73 14.25 -42.09 -11.70
CA ALA A 73 15.28 -41.09 -12.01
C ALA A 73 14.69 -39.71 -12.31
N LEU A 74 13.56 -39.67 -13.01
CA LEU A 74 12.81 -38.44 -13.27
C LEU A 74 12.27 -37.83 -11.96
N GLN A 75 11.73 -38.66 -11.07
CA GLN A 75 11.10 -38.21 -9.83
C GLN A 75 12.11 -37.70 -8.79
N SER A 76 13.37 -38.14 -8.86
CA SER A 76 14.46 -37.77 -7.93
C SER A 76 15.09 -36.41 -8.21
N LEU A 77 14.91 -35.86 -9.41
CA LEU A 77 15.36 -34.51 -9.73
C LEU A 77 14.62 -33.49 -8.86
N ASP A 78 15.29 -32.43 -8.41
CA ASP A 78 14.61 -31.31 -7.76
C ASP A 78 13.93 -30.40 -8.82
N SER A 79 13.09 -29.47 -8.37
CA SER A 79 12.36 -28.56 -9.26
C SER A 79 13.28 -27.73 -10.19
N ASP A 80 14.42 -27.26 -9.65
CA ASP A 80 15.39 -26.42 -10.37
C ASP A 80 16.10 -27.23 -11.47
N GLN A 81 16.60 -28.42 -11.11
CA GLN A 81 17.22 -29.37 -12.03
C GLN A 81 16.26 -29.72 -13.16
N ALA A 82 15.03 -30.13 -12.84
CA ALA A 82 14.04 -30.52 -13.83
C ALA A 82 13.74 -29.39 -14.84
N GLN A 83 13.57 -28.16 -14.36
CA GLN A 83 13.31 -27.02 -15.22
C GLN A 83 14.50 -26.67 -16.12
N SER A 84 15.74 -26.76 -15.61
CA SER A 84 16.95 -26.41 -16.37
C SER A 84 17.11 -27.23 -17.66
N ILE A 85 16.49 -28.42 -17.71
CA ILE A 85 16.40 -29.31 -18.88
C ILE A 85 14.97 -29.39 -19.46
N ASN A 86 14.14 -28.39 -19.15
CA ASN A 86 12.79 -28.18 -19.69
C ASN A 86 11.80 -29.33 -19.43
N LEU A 87 11.94 -30.01 -18.29
CA LEU A 87 10.94 -30.97 -17.84
C LEU A 87 9.68 -30.26 -17.31
N PRO A 88 8.54 -30.96 -17.26
CA PRO A 88 7.31 -30.41 -16.72
C PRO A 88 7.44 -29.98 -15.25
N PRO A 89 6.71 -28.94 -14.81
CA PRO A 89 6.72 -28.50 -13.43
C PRO A 89 6.14 -29.57 -12.49
N ASP A 90 6.47 -29.47 -11.21
CA ASP A 90 5.92 -30.36 -10.20
C ASP A 90 4.40 -30.20 -10.07
N CYS A 91 3.73 -31.30 -9.76
CA CYS A 91 2.28 -31.34 -9.65
C CYS A 91 1.76 -30.38 -8.56
N PRO A 92 0.86 -29.43 -8.88
CA PRO A 92 0.27 -28.52 -7.88
C PRO A 92 -0.81 -29.19 -7.02
N HIS A 93 -1.27 -30.39 -7.43
CA HIS A 93 -2.36 -31.10 -6.76
C HIS A 93 -1.88 -31.78 -5.50
N SER A 94 -2.78 -31.91 -4.55
CA SER A 94 -2.54 -32.67 -3.32
C SER A 94 -2.81 -34.16 -3.53
N LEU A 95 -1.91 -35.01 -3.03
CA LEU A 95 -2.07 -36.45 -3.01
C LEU A 95 -2.88 -36.83 -1.77
N TRP A 96 -4.08 -37.35 -1.98
CA TRP A 96 -4.98 -37.81 -0.93
C TRP A 96 -4.90 -39.33 -0.79
N VAL A 97 -4.62 -39.81 0.43
CA VAL A 97 -4.46 -41.22 0.76
C VAL A 97 -5.38 -41.59 1.91
N LYS A 98 -6.20 -42.64 1.73
CA LYS A 98 -7.09 -43.17 2.76
C LYS A 98 -7.06 -44.69 2.80
N LEU A 99 -6.90 -45.26 3.99
CA LEU A 99 -7.08 -46.70 4.18
C LEU A 99 -8.55 -47.04 4.43
N THR A 100 -9.04 -48.14 3.84
CA THR A 100 -10.40 -48.64 4.09
C THR A 100 -10.53 -49.44 5.39
N GLY A 101 -9.42 -49.82 6.01
CA GLY A 101 -9.37 -50.58 7.26
C GLY A 101 -7.95 -50.68 7.84
N PRO A 102 -7.73 -51.46 8.91
CA PRO A 102 -6.42 -51.66 9.54
C PRO A 102 -5.41 -52.32 8.61
N PHE A 103 -4.12 -52.04 8.77
CA PHE A 103 -3.04 -52.66 7.97
C PHE A 103 -3.06 -54.20 8.02
N THR A 104 -3.47 -54.76 9.16
CA THR A 104 -3.55 -56.20 9.42
C THR A 104 -4.73 -56.90 8.75
N SER A 105 -5.71 -56.15 8.22
CA SER A 105 -6.86 -56.74 7.56
C SER A 105 -6.56 -57.04 6.08
N ALA A 106 -6.89 -58.26 5.66
CA ALA A 106 -6.77 -58.71 4.27
C ALA A 106 -7.61 -57.88 3.29
N ASN A 107 -8.73 -57.31 3.74
CA ASN A 107 -9.64 -56.51 2.90
C ASN A 107 -9.27 -55.03 2.85
N SER A 108 -8.26 -54.59 3.58
CA SER A 108 -7.83 -53.19 3.57
C SER A 108 -7.23 -52.81 2.23
N ARG A 109 -7.57 -51.63 1.73
CA ARG A 109 -7.00 -51.04 0.53
C ARG A 109 -6.61 -49.60 0.80
N ALA A 110 -5.54 -49.17 0.17
CA ALA A 110 -5.14 -47.77 0.10
C ALA A 110 -5.83 -47.11 -1.10
N ILE A 111 -6.75 -46.19 -0.82
CA ILE A 111 -7.36 -45.34 -1.83
C ILE A 111 -6.42 -44.15 -2.04
N ILE A 112 -6.02 -43.95 -3.30
CA ILE A 112 -5.19 -42.82 -3.74
C ILE A 112 -6.02 -41.95 -4.69
N ALA A 113 -6.05 -40.65 -4.45
CA ALA A 113 -6.68 -39.69 -5.35
C ALA A 113 -5.89 -38.38 -5.38
N TRP A 114 -5.88 -37.72 -6.54
CA TRP A 114 -5.35 -36.37 -6.66
C TRP A 114 -6.48 -35.37 -6.46
N HIS A 115 -6.22 -34.32 -5.67
CA HIS A 115 -7.18 -33.26 -5.40
C HIS A 115 -6.56 -31.91 -5.80
N ASP A 116 -7.33 -31.08 -6.49
CA ASP A 116 -6.91 -29.73 -6.85
C ASP A 116 -6.84 -28.77 -5.65
N LEU A 117 -6.44 -27.53 -5.90
CA LEU A 117 -6.32 -26.48 -4.88
C LEU A 117 -7.67 -26.14 -4.23
N SER A 118 -8.80 -26.36 -4.91
CA SER A 118 -10.15 -26.20 -4.34
C SER A 118 -10.57 -27.37 -3.45
N GLY A 119 -9.80 -28.47 -3.47
CA GLY A 119 -10.07 -29.71 -2.77
C GLY A 119 -10.95 -30.69 -3.54
N ALA A 120 -11.33 -30.38 -4.79
CA ALA A 120 -12.08 -31.26 -5.67
C ALA A 120 -11.17 -32.35 -6.27
N LYS A 121 -11.74 -33.51 -6.59
CA LYS A 121 -10.98 -34.63 -7.18
C LYS A 121 -10.51 -34.25 -8.59
N ALA A 122 -9.19 -34.21 -8.79
CA ALA A 122 -8.57 -33.94 -10.08
C ALA A 122 -8.58 -35.20 -10.97
N SER A 123 -9.00 -35.05 -12.22
CA SER A 123 -8.94 -36.11 -13.23
C SER A 123 -7.56 -36.09 -13.91
N VAL A 124 -6.64 -36.92 -13.43
CA VAL A 124 -5.28 -37.03 -13.95
C VAL A 124 -4.99 -38.43 -14.48
N LYS A 125 -4.13 -38.53 -15.49
CA LYS A 125 -3.59 -39.80 -16.01
C LYS A 125 -2.07 -39.81 -15.84
N GLU A 126 -1.51 -40.91 -15.37
CA GLU A 126 -0.06 -41.05 -15.24
C GLU A 126 0.53 -41.86 -16.39
N SER A 127 1.67 -41.43 -16.94
CA SER A 127 2.51 -42.22 -17.83
C SER A 127 3.99 -41.87 -17.60
N ALA A 128 4.84 -42.87 -17.38
CA ALA A 128 6.29 -42.72 -17.18
C ALA A 128 6.70 -41.67 -16.12
N GLY A 129 5.94 -41.55 -15.03
CA GLY A 129 6.21 -40.57 -13.95
C GLY A 129 5.72 -39.15 -14.23
N ILE A 130 5.02 -38.93 -15.35
CA ILE A 130 4.35 -37.67 -15.70
C ILE A 130 2.83 -37.82 -15.52
N LEU A 131 2.21 -36.85 -14.85
CA LEU A 131 0.77 -36.69 -14.74
C LEU A 131 0.25 -35.75 -15.82
N TYR A 132 -0.80 -36.17 -16.52
CA TYR A 132 -1.48 -35.43 -17.56
C TYR A 132 -2.86 -34.99 -17.07
N GLN A 133 -3.14 -33.69 -17.18
CA GLN A 133 -4.46 -33.10 -16.92
C GLN A 133 -4.85 -32.22 -18.10
N GLY A 134 -5.70 -32.74 -18.98
CA GLY A 134 -6.02 -32.08 -20.24
C GLY A 134 -4.76 -31.93 -21.10
N SER A 135 -4.41 -30.69 -21.46
CA SER A 135 -3.18 -30.36 -22.21
C SER A 135 -1.96 -30.10 -21.32
N LYS A 136 -2.13 -30.08 -19.99
CA LYS A 136 -1.06 -29.82 -19.04
C LYS A 136 -0.40 -31.13 -18.61
N SER A 137 0.90 -31.06 -18.39
CA SER A 137 1.74 -32.17 -17.93
C SER A 137 2.49 -31.74 -16.69
N TYR A 138 2.63 -32.64 -15.72
CA TYR A 138 3.25 -32.39 -14.43
C TYR A 138 4.14 -33.54 -14.02
N ARG A 139 5.20 -33.25 -13.27
CA ARG A 139 6.05 -34.25 -12.67
C ARG A 139 5.54 -34.62 -11.28
N ILE A 140 5.71 -35.89 -10.90
CA ILE A 140 5.44 -36.34 -9.52
C ILE A 140 6.76 -36.24 -8.73
N PRO A 141 6.85 -35.43 -7.68
CA PRO A 141 8.03 -35.39 -6.82
C PRO A 141 8.30 -36.74 -6.14
N GLN A 142 9.58 -37.07 -5.88
CA GLN A 142 10.01 -38.34 -5.27
C GLN A 142 9.20 -38.74 -4.02
N ASN A 143 8.91 -37.78 -3.14
CA ASN A 143 8.19 -38.06 -1.89
C ASN A 143 6.75 -38.52 -2.14
N LEU A 144 6.05 -37.88 -3.09
CA LEU A 144 4.69 -38.27 -3.46
C LEU A 144 4.70 -39.62 -4.21
N ALA A 145 5.68 -39.81 -5.09
CA ALA A 145 5.85 -41.05 -5.84
C ALA A 145 6.16 -42.26 -4.95
N ALA A 146 6.96 -42.08 -3.89
CA ALA A 146 7.25 -43.12 -2.91
C ALA A 146 5.98 -43.56 -2.17
N ILE A 147 5.14 -42.62 -1.73
CA ILE A 147 3.85 -42.91 -1.08
C ILE A 147 2.92 -43.64 -2.05
N GLN A 148 2.83 -43.15 -3.29
CA GLN A 148 1.99 -43.75 -4.31
C GLN A 148 2.42 -45.19 -4.60
N SER A 149 3.72 -45.42 -4.84
CA SER A 149 4.26 -46.74 -5.14
C SER A 149 4.07 -47.71 -3.97
N ALA A 150 4.22 -47.23 -2.73
CA ALA A 150 3.98 -48.04 -1.54
C ALA A 150 2.51 -48.43 -1.37
N CYS A 151 1.59 -47.51 -1.70
CA CYS A 151 0.15 -47.80 -1.69
C CYS A 151 -0.25 -48.79 -2.80
N GLU A 152 0.32 -48.66 -3.99
CA GLU A 152 0.12 -49.60 -5.11
C GLU A 152 0.65 -51.00 -4.77
N SER A 153 1.85 -51.11 -4.21
CA SER A 153 2.42 -52.37 -3.71
C SER A 153 1.57 -53.00 -2.60
N PHE A 154 1.07 -52.19 -1.66
CA PHE A 154 0.15 -52.65 -0.63
C PHE A 154 -1.17 -53.20 -1.21
N ASN A 155 -1.72 -52.54 -2.23
CA ASN A 155 -2.94 -53.01 -2.89
C ASN A 155 -2.73 -54.28 -3.74
N ALA A 156 -1.55 -54.42 -4.38
CA ALA A 156 -1.21 -55.58 -5.20
C ALA A 156 -0.99 -56.86 -4.38
N SER A 157 -0.46 -56.73 -3.15
CA SER A 157 -0.17 -57.83 -2.24
C SER A 157 -1.40 -58.39 -1.50
N ALA A 158 -2.62 -58.11 -1.95
CA ALA A 158 -3.84 -58.51 -1.23
C ALA A 158 -4.05 -60.04 -1.10
N ASN A 159 -3.38 -60.84 -1.95
CA ASN A 159 -3.61 -62.28 -2.07
C ASN A 159 -2.53 -63.15 -1.39
N ASP A 160 -1.44 -62.55 -0.88
CA ASP A 160 -0.33 -63.26 -0.23
C ASP A 160 0.03 -62.59 1.10
N LEU A 161 0.05 -63.36 2.19
CA LEU A 161 0.25 -62.83 3.54
C LEU A 161 1.67 -62.31 3.76
N ASP A 162 2.69 -62.98 3.21
CA ASP A 162 4.09 -62.60 3.39
C ASP A 162 4.41 -61.36 2.54
N GLU A 163 3.93 -61.32 1.30
CA GLU A 163 4.02 -60.12 0.45
C GLU A 163 3.26 -58.94 1.07
N ARG A 164 2.11 -59.20 1.69
CA ARG A 164 1.31 -58.17 2.37
C ARG A 164 2.02 -57.60 3.57
N LEU A 165 2.70 -58.43 4.37
CA LEU A 165 3.50 -57.99 5.50
C LEU A 165 4.68 -57.13 5.04
N ALA A 166 5.38 -57.54 3.97
CA ALA A 166 6.46 -56.76 3.37
C ALA A 166 5.97 -55.40 2.83
N ALA A 167 4.89 -55.39 2.05
CA ALA A 167 4.30 -54.17 1.50
C ALA A 167 3.74 -53.23 2.59
N THR A 168 3.20 -53.80 3.68
CA THR A 168 2.78 -53.04 4.86
C THR A 168 3.96 -52.33 5.51
N SER A 169 5.12 -53.00 5.62
CA SER A 169 6.34 -52.41 6.15
C SER A 169 6.81 -51.24 5.27
N VAL A 170 6.82 -51.43 3.96
CA VAL A 170 7.18 -50.39 2.98
C VAL A 170 6.23 -49.18 3.08
N LEU A 171 4.91 -49.42 3.13
CA LEU A 171 3.92 -48.35 3.25
C LEU A 171 4.02 -47.60 4.59
N LYS A 172 4.22 -48.32 5.70
CA LYS A 172 4.48 -47.68 7.00
C LYS A 172 5.79 -46.87 6.96
N GLY A 173 6.83 -47.38 6.32
CA GLY A 173 8.09 -46.68 6.13
C GLY A 173 7.92 -45.39 5.34
N ALA A 174 7.24 -45.46 4.19
CA ALA A 174 6.96 -44.30 3.35
C ALA A 174 6.10 -43.25 4.07
N LEU A 175 5.04 -43.67 4.77
CA LEU A 175 4.19 -42.77 5.54
C LEU A 175 4.89 -42.19 6.77
N SER A 176 5.77 -42.95 7.43
CA SER A 176 6.55 -42.45 8.58
C SER A 176 7.63 -41.48 8.13
N ALA A 177 8.32 -41.76 7.03
CA ALA A 177 9.27 -40.84 6.41
C ALA A 177 8.58 -39.55 5.94
N ALA A 178 7.35 -39.67 5.43
CA ALA A 178 6.53 -38.54 5.03
C ALA A 178 6.03 -37.71 6.21
N SER A 179 5.51 -38.35 7.26
CA SER A 179 4.87 -37.66 8.39
C SER A 179 5.86 -37.18 9.46
N GLY A 180 7.06 -37.76 9.53
CA GLY A 180 8.02 -37.52 10.61
C GLY A 180 7.60 -38.11 11.96
N GLU A 181 6.50 -38.85 12.01
CA GLU A 181 5.98 -39.55 13.19
C GLU A 181 6.02 -41.07 12.98
N SER A 182 6.20 -41.83 14.05
CA SER A 182 6.07 -43.29 13.97
C SER A 182 4.61 -43.66 13.72
N VAL A 183 4.30 -44.18 12.52
CA VAL A 183 2.94 -44.66 12.20
C VAL A 183 2.68 -45.94 12.99
N GLY A 184 2.08 -45.79 14.17
CA GLY A 184 1.69 -46.89 15.06
C GLY A 184 0.73 -47.86 14.39
N ALA A 185 0.84 -49.15 14.73
CA ALA A 185 -0.23 -50.10 14.43
C ALA A 185 -1.44 -49.76 15.33
N ASP A 186 -2.58 -49.50 14.70
CA ASP A 186 -3.89 -49.30 15.32
C ASP A 186 -4.13 -47.97 16.07
N ALA A 187 -4.22 -46.90 15.29
CA ALA A 187 -5.27 -45.90 15.42
C ALA A 187 -5.63 -45.44 14.00
N GLN A 188 -6.90 -45.55 13.62
CA GLN A 188 -7.42 -45.28 12.26
C GLN A 188 -6.64 -44.17 11.54
N LEU A 189 -5.94 -44.52 10.46
CA LEU A 189 -5.36 -43.53 9.55
C LEU A 189 -6.51 -42.70 8.96
N GLN A 190 -6.79 -41.57 9.61
CA GLN A 190 -7.66 -40.53 9.10
C GLN A 190 -7.04 -40.04 7.79
N ALA A 191 -7.89 -39.77 6.80
CA ALA A 191 -7.47 -39.49 5.45
C ALA A 191 -6.32 -38.46 5.42
N MET A 192 -5.21 -38.82 4.79
CA MET A 192 -4.00 -38.01 4.70
C MET A 192 -3.97 -37.25 3.39
N ARG A 193 -3.45 -36.03 3.43
CA ARG A 193 -3.29 -35.15 2.30
C ARG A 193 -1.88 -34.59 2.29
N PHE A 194 -1.17 -34.86 1.21
CA PHE A 194 0.21 -34.45 1.01
C PHE A 194 0.28 -33.40 -0.09
N ARG A 195 0.95 -32.28 0.17
CA ARG A 195 1.23 -31.21 -0.81
C ARG A 195 2.73 -31.09 -1.03
N HIS A 196 3.14 -30.57 -2.18
CA HIS A 196 4.53 -30.28 -2.49
C HIS A 196 4.71 -28.80 -2.82
N ALA A 197 5.61 -28.14 -2.10
CA ALA A 197 5.96 -26.74 -2.29
C ALA A 197 7.31 -26.63 -3.00
N SER A 198 7.29 -26.00 -4.17
CA SER A 198 8.45 -25.80 -5.04
C SER A 198 8.88 -24.34 -5.15
N SER A 199 8.13 -23.43 -4.51
CA SER A 199 8.48 -22.02 -4.39
C SER A 199 7.86 -21.40 -3.15
N LEU A 200 8.40 -20.25 -2.72
CA LEU A 200 7.94 -19.54 -1.54
C LEU A 200 7.84 -18.03 -1.76
N SER A 201 7.00 -17.40 -0.94
CA SER A 201 7.06 -15.98 -0.65
C SER A 201 7.21 -15.75 0.84
N ILE A 202 7.38 -14.48 1.20
CA ILE A 202 7.47 -14.03 2.58
C ILE A 202 6.25 -13.17 2.87
N ASP A 203 5.35 -13.67 3.72
CA ASP A 203 4.37 -12.82 4.37
C ASP A 203 5.08 -12.04 5.47
N ILE A 204 5.20 -10.73 5.29
CA ILE A 204 5.82 -9.82 6.26
C ILE A 204 4.71 -9.25 7.12
N PHE A 205 4.76 -9.57 8.40
CA PHE A 205 3.86 -9.00 9.39
C PHE A 205 4.67 -8.48 10.55
N VAL A 206 4.00 -7.88 11.52
CA VAL A 206 4.67 -7.32 12.67
C VAL A 206 4.11 -7.93 13.94
N ALA A 207 4.99 -8.45 14.78
CA ALA A 207 4.64 -9.02 16.08
C ALA A 207 5.19 -8.18 17.23
N LYS A 208 4.99 -8.64 18.47
CA LYS A 208 5.37 -7.94 19.71
C LYS A 208 6.85 -7.53 19.77
N ASP A 209 7.70 -8.32 19.12
CA ASP A 209 9.15 -8.25 19.17
C ASP A 209 9.78 -7.64 17.90
N GLY A 210 8.98 -7.11 16.97
CA GLY A 210 9.45 -6.46 15.74
C GLY A 210 8.84 -7.04 14.46
N VAL A 211 9.46 -6.74 13.32
CA VAL A 211 9.10 -7.34 12.03
C VAL A 211 9.28 -8.85 12.11
N GLN A 212 8.27 -9.59 11.71
CA GLN A 212 8.25 -11.04 11.61
C GLN A 212 7.88 -11.43 10.20
N PHE A 213 8.14 -12.69 9.86
CA PHE A 213 7.83 -13.17 8.54
C PHE A 213 7.58 -14.67 8.53
N ASP A 214 6.47 -15.10 7.92
CA ASP A 214 6.08 -16.51 7.79
C ASP A 214 6.13 -16.93 6.30
N PRO A 215 6.47 -18.20 5.99
CA PRO A 215 6.64 -18.60 4.60
C PRO A 215 5.29 -18.91 3.96
N VAL A 216 5.04 -18.33 2.79
CA VAL A 216 3.87 -18.65 1.95
C VAL A 216 4.36 -19.59 0.86
N PHE A 217 3.72 -20.75 0.73
CA PHE A 217 4.15 -21.75 -0.24
C PHE A 217 3.29 -21.74 -1.49
N PHE A 218 3.96 -21.86 -2.64
CA PHE A 218 3.34 -21.88 -3.96
C PHE A 218 3.78 -23.13 -4.73
N SER A 219 2.90 -23.53 -5.65
CA SER A 219 3.30 -24.45 -6.71
C SER A 219 4.08 -23.69 -7.77
N ARG A 220 4.89 -24.40 -8.53
CA ARG A 220 5.67 -23.80 -9.61
C ARG A 220 4.80 -23.21 -10.72
N GLU A 221 3.66 -23.84 -10.98
CA GLU A 221 2.75 -23.44 -12.05
C GLU A 221 2.24 -22.00 -11.87
N VAL A 222 1.97 -21.58 -10.64
CA VAL A 222 1.48 -20.22 -10.33
C VAL A 222 2.50 -19.16 -10.78
N ILE A 223 3.78 -19.46 -10.59
CA ILE A 223 4.87 -18.53 -10.88
C ILE A 223 5.16 -18.47 -12.37
N ASP A 224 5.18 -19.63 -13.02
CA ASP A 224 5.35 -19.69 -14.47
C ASP A 224 4.20 -18.93 -15.16
N GLN A 225 2.95 -19.06 -14.68
CA GLN A 225 1.82 -18.29 -15.19
C GLN A 225 1.94 -16.79 -14.93
N ALA A 226 2.33 -16.38 -13.72
CA ALA A 226 2.58 -14.98 -13.37
C ALA A 226 3.70 -14.37 -14.22
N THR A 227 4.79 -15.11 -14.45
CA THR A 227 5.93 -14.66 -15.27
C THR A 227 5.54 -14.53 -16.74
N GLU A 228 4.73 -15.46 -17.26
CA GLU A 228 4.25 -15.42 -18.65
C GLU A 228 3.21 -14.32 -18.89
N SER A 229 2.36 -14.03 -17.89
CA SER A 229 1.31 -13.00 -17.98
C SER A 229 1.78 -11.60 -17.57
N GLY A 230 2.87 -11.49 -16.82
CA GLY A 230 3.32 -10.26 -16.19
C GLY A 230 2.49 -9.85 -14.97
N GLU A 231 1.62 -10.72 -14.46
CA GLU A 231 0.81 -10.48 -13.25
C GLU A 231 1.61 -10.78 -11.97
N THR A 232 1.32 -10.06 -10.88
CA THR A 232 1.90 -10.34 -9.57
C THR A 232 1.19 -11.52 -8.89
N VAL A 233 1.97 -12.41 -8.27
CA VAL A 233 1.43 -13.58 -7.54
C VAL A 233 0.70 -13.11 -6.29
N LYS A 234 -0.54 -13.56 -6.12
CA LYS A 234 -1.37 -13.22 -4.96
C LYS A 234 -1.29 -14.31 -3.90
N GLU A 235 -1.35 -13.94 -2.62
CA GLU A 235 -1.38 -14.89 -1.51
C GLU A 235 -2.53 -15.92 -1.63
N ALA A 236 -3.65 -15.53 -2.24
CA ALA A 236 -4.80 -16.42 -2.49
C ALA A 236 -4.47 -17.60 -3.43
N GLU A 237 -3.38 -17.54 -4.19
CA GLU A 237 -2.90 -18.60 -5.08
C GLU A 237 -1.96 -19.58 -4.35
N SER A 238 -1.83 -19.45 -3.02
CA SER A 238 -1.02 -20.36 -2.19
C SER A 238 -1.56 -21.80 -2.21
N LEU A 239 -0.64 -22.75 -2.02
CA LEU A 239 -0.95 -24.17 -1.81
C LEU A 239 -1.77 -24.45 -0.54
N LEU A 240 -1.77 -23.51 0.40
CA LEU A 240 -2.37 -23.66 1.71
C LEU A 240 -3.63 -22.81 1.82
N THR A 241 -4.66 -23.37 2.47
CA THR A 241 -5.82 -22.58 2.90
C THR A 241 -5.39 -21.58 3.97
N PRO A 242 -6.13 -20.47 4.20
CA PRO A 242 -5.77 -19.48 5.21
C PRO A 242 -5.57 -20.05 6.62
N GLU A 243 -6.32 -21.10 6.97
CA GLU A 243 -6.16 -21.80 8.26
C GLU A 243 -4.86 -22.62 8.31
N LEU A 244 -4.56 -23.39 7.27
CA LEU A 244 -3.31 -24.16 7.18
C LEU A 244 -2.09 -23.23 7.10
N HIS A 245 -2.23 -22.05 6.50
CA HIS A 245 -1.20 -21.03 6.46
C HIS A 245 -0.84 -20.52 7.87
N ARG A 246 -1.84 -20.20 8.70
CA ARG A 246 -1.63 -19.85 10.12
C ARG A 246 -0.93 -20.96 10.89
N ARG A 247 -1.35 -22.21 10.70
CA ARG A 247 -0.73 -23.38 11.34
C ARG A 247 0.72 -23.55 10.88
N MET A 248 1.00 -23.36 9.59
CA MET A 248 2.36 -23.40 9.05
C MET A 248 3.25 -22.34 9.71
N GLY A 249 2.76 -21.11 9.90
CA GLY A 249 3.52 -20.06 10.59
C GLY A 249 3.95 -20.46 12.01
N ILE A 250 3.06 -21.13 12.77
CA ILE A 250 3.35 -21.63 14.12
C ILE A 250 4.41 -22.74 14.08
N VAL A 251 4.14 -23.81 13.32
CA VAL A 251 5.02 -25.00 13.25
C VAL A 251 6.38 -24.62 12.64
N PHE A 252 6.39 -23.73 11.66
CA PHE A 252 7.60 -23.16 11.11
C PHE A 252 8.37 -22.49 12.23
N ARG A 253 7.83 -21.48 12.91
CA ARG A 253 8.53 -20.73 13.98
C ARG A 253 9.09 -21.61 15.10
N GLU A 254 8.34 -22.62 15.54
CA GLU A 254 8.80 -23.57 16.57
C GLU A 254 9.97 -24.46 16.12
N ALA A 255 10.08 -24.74 14.81
CA ALA A 255 11.16 -25.56 14.30
C ALA A 255 12.52 -24.86 14.38
N ASN A 256 13.56 -25.61 14.78
CA ASN A 256 14.90 -25.06 14.92
C ASN A 256 15.66 -24.85 13.60
N ARG A 257 15.23 -25.52 12.54
CA ARG A 257 15.81 -25.53 11.18
C ARG A 257 14.69 -25.76 10.17
N ALA A 258 14.95 -25.50 8.90
CA ALA A 258 14.01 -25.83 7.84
C ALA A 258 13.86 -27.36 7.74
N LYS A 259 12.64 -27.86 7.96
CA LYS A 259 12.34 -29.29 7.82
C LYS A 259 12.01 -29.63 6.36
N PRO A 260 12.41 -30.82 5.87
CA PRO A 260 11.96 -31.32 4.56
C PRO A 260 10.45 -31.51 4.46
N THR A 261 9.79 -31.74 5.61
CA THR A 261 8.34 -31.91 5.71
C THR A 261 7.82 -31.20 6.95
N TYR A 262 6.66 -30.55 6.82
CA TYR A 262 5.91 -29.98 7.93
C TYR A 262 4.55 -30.66 8.07
N VAL A 263 4.18 -30.95 9.31
CA VAL A 263 2.85 -31.43 9.71
C VAL A 263 2.03 -30.22 10.13
N LEU A 264 0.94 -29.92 9.43
CA LEU A 264 0.14 -28.71 9.66
C LEU A 264 -1.06 -29.00 10.57
N ASP A 265 -1.70 -30.14 10.35
CA ASP A 265 -2.79 -30.66 11.16
C ASP A 265 -2.88 -32.18 11.01
N ARG A 266 -3.81 -32.83 11.72
CA ARG A 266 -4.07 -34.27 11.60
C ARG A 266 -4.35 -34.64 10.15
N GLY A 267 -3.42 -35.38 9.54
CA GLY A 267 -3.53 -35.82 8.15
C GLY A 267 -3.17 -34.76 7.11
N GLU A 268 -2.67 -33.57 7.48
CA GLU A 268 -2.30 -32.51 6.51
C GLU A 268 -0.79 -32.27 6.53
N TYR A 269 -0.14 -32.54 5.41
CA TYR A 269 1.32 -32.51 5.25
C TYR A 269 1.75 -31.65 4.08
N ILE A 270 2.88 -30.94 4.24
CA ILE A 270 3.52 -30.19 3.16
C ILE A 270 5.01 -30.57 3.05
N PHE A 271 5.39 -31.04 1.87
CA PHE A 271 6.76 -31.31 1.48
C PHE A 271 7.41 -30.07 0.91
N ILE A 272 8.66 -29.86 1.28
CA ILE A 272 9.47 -28.74 0.82
C ILE A 272 10.49 -29.27 -0.19
N ASP A 273 10.41 -28.78 -1.41
CA ASP A 273 11.36 -29.09 -2.47
C ASP A 273 12.80 -28.77 -2.04
N PRO A 274 13.79 -29.61 -2.35
CA PRO A 274 15.19 -29.33 -2.05
C PRO A 274 15.68 -27.95 -2.54
N SER A 275 15.15 -27.46 -3.68
CA SER A 275 15.59 -26.20 -4.28
C SER A 275 15.29 -24.99 -3.39
N ILE A 276 14.21 -25.00 -2.61
CA ILE A 276 13.77 -23.85 -1.78
C ILE A 276 14.24 -23.92 -0.33
N ARG A 277 14.85 -25.03 0.09
CA ARG A 277 15.35 -25.21 1.47
C ARG A 277 16.43 -24.20 1.86
N PRO A 278 17.41 -23.83 1.01
CA PRO A 278 18.39 -22.80 1.35
C PRO A 278 17.72 -21.46 1.69
N ALA A 279 16.72 -21.04 0.92
CA ALA A 279 15.95 -19.82 1.18
C ALA A 279 15.17 -19.90 2.51
N LEU A 280 14.58 -21.05 2.84
CA LEU A 280 13.91 -21.26 4.13
C LEU A 280 14.88 -21.23 5.32
N GLU A 281 16.11 -21.73 5.16
CA GLU A 281 17.14 -21.66 6.21
C GLU A 281 17.58 -20.22 6.46
N VAL A 282 17.80 -19.42 5.40
CA VAL A 282 18.06 -17.97 5.52
C VAL A 282 16.94 -17.32 6.32
N LYS A 283 15.69 -17.59 5.97
CA LYS A 283 14.53 -17.07 6.71
C LYS A 283 14.59 -17.48 8.19
N LYS A 284 14.96 -18.72 8.50
CA LYS A 284 15.11 -19.21 9.87
C LYS A 284 16.21 -18.50 10.65
N GLU A 285 17.34 -18.23 10.02
CA GLU A 285 18.43 -17.47 10.59
C GLU A 285 17.99 -16.03 10.89
N GLN A 286 17.34 -15.37 9.93
CA GLN A 286 16.87 -14.00 10.09
C GLN A 286 15.74 -13.88 11.14
N GLN A 287 14.86 -14.88 11.29
CA GLN A 287 13.83 -14.90 12.35
C GLN A 287 14.42 -14.83 13.76
N ARG A 288 15.65 -15.32 13.96
CA ARG A 288 16.37 -15.28 15.24
C ARG A 288 17.21 -14.03 15.42
N GLY A 289 17.32 -13.22 14.37
CA GLY A 289 18.07 -11.97 14.38
C GLY A 289 17.44 -10.91 15.27
N THR A 290 18.24 -9.89 15.54
CA THR A 290 17.80 -8.64 16.15
C THR A 290 16.64 -8.00 15.34
N PRO A 291 15.82 -7.12 15.95
CA PRO A 291 14.78 -6.40 15.21
C PRO A 291 15.29 -5.64 13.98
N GLU A 292 16.53 -5.13 14.04
CA GLU A 292 17.19 -4.41 12.95
C GLU A 292 17.56 -5.34 11.79
N GLU A 293 18.12 -6.52 12.09
CA GLU A 293 18.41 -7.56 11.09
C GLU A 293 17.13 -8.05 10.41
N ARG A 294 16.08 -8.29 11.20
CA ARG A 294 14.75 -8.68 10.67
C ARG A 294 14.17 -7.60 9.76
N SER A 295 14.31 -6.33 10.12
CA SER A 295 13.87 -5.22 9.28
C SER A 295 14.69 -5.08 8.00
N ARG A 296 16.00 -5.37 8.04
CA ARG A 296 16.85 -5.33 6.84
C ARG A 296 16.50 -6.46 5.88
N PHE A 297 16.33 -7.69 6.40
CA PHE A 297 15.86 -8.82 5.60
C PHE A 297 14.52 -8.54 4.94
N ALA A 298 13.56 -7.97 5.67
CA ALA A 298 12.25 -7.60 5.13
C ALA A 298 12.30 -6.59 3.97
N ARG A 299 13.31 -5.72 3.92
CA ARG A 299 13.48 -4.72 2.84
C ARG A 299 14.10 -5.31 1.58
N THR A 300 15.03 -6.26 1.73
CA THR A 300 15.76 -6.82 0.59
C THR A 300 15.95 -8.34 0.72
N PRO A 301 14.89 -9.15 0.69
CA PRO A 301 15.01 -10.61 0.90
C PRO A 301 15.86 -11.30 -0.17
N GLN A 302 15.75 -10.86 -1.44
CA GLN A 302 16.46 -11.45 -2.58
C GLN A 302 17.98 -11.44 -2.41
N ALA A 303 18.54 -10.38 -1.83
CA ALA A 303 19.97 -10.26 -1.61
C ALA A 303 20.51 -11.36 -0.68
N TYR A 304 19.77 -11.66 0.38
CA TYR A 304 20.13 -12.73 1.32
C TYR A 304 20.00 -14.11 0.68
N PHE A 305 18.99 -14.32 -0.16
CA PHE A 305 18.85 -15.57 -0.91
C PHE A 305 20.01 -15.74 -1.90
N ARG A 306 20.33 -14.70 -2.68
CA ARG A 306 21.45 -14.73 -3.63
C ARG A 306 22.76 -15.13 -2.95
N GLU A 307 23.08 -14.52 -1.80
CA GLU A 307 24.27 -14.86 -1.02
C GLU A 307 24.26 -16.32 -0.55
N ARG A 308 23.12 -16.82 -0.08
CA ARG A 308 22.98 -18.22 0.33
C ARG A 308 23.17 -19.19 -0.83
N TYR A 309 22.52 -18.97 -1.96
CA TYR A 309 22.65 -19.87 -3.12
C TYR A 309 24.08 -19.88 -3.67
N LEU A 310 24.78 -18.74 -3.69
CA LEU A 310 26.21 -18.71 -4.02
C LEU A 310 27.04 -19.60 -3.07
N SER A 311 26.77 -19.54 -1.76
CA SER A 311 27.46 -20.36 -0.76
C SER A 311 27.20 -21.87 -0.88
N GLU A 312 26.04 -22.25 -1.45
CA GLU A 312 25.64 -23.64 -1.71
C GLU A 312 26.24 -24.16 -3.04
N GLY A 313 27.10 -23.39 -3.70
CA GLY A 313 27.81 -23.80 -4.92
C GLY A 313 27.07 -23.55 -6.23
N TYR A 314 26.06 -22.67 -6.24
CA TYR A 314 25.41 -22.23 -7.48
C TYR A 314 26.31 -21.22 -8.22
N ALA A 315 26.37 -21.31 -9.55
CA ALA A 315 27.17 -20.39 -10.36
C ALA A 315 26.51 -18.99 -10.39
N GLU A 316 27.32 -17.94 -10.43
CA GLU A 316 26.83 -16.55 -10.38
C GLU A 316 25.84 -16.24 -11.52
N GLU A 317 26.06 -16.79 -12.71
CA GLU A 317 25.18 -16.62 -13.86
C GLU A 317 23.82 -17.33 -13.71
N GLN A 318 23.69 -18.28 -12.78
CA GLN A 318 22.46 -19.03 -12.52
C GLN A 318 21.67 -18.48 -11.33
N VAL A 319 22.34 -17.84 -10.36
CA VAL A 319 21.73 -17.55 -9.05
C VAL A 319 20.49 -16.67 -9.18
N ASP A 320 20.53 -15.62 -10.00
CA ASP A 320 19.39 -14.73 -10.15
C ASP A 320 18.18 -15.46 -10.77
N THR A 321 18.44 -16.41 -11.67
CA THR A 321 17.42 -17.29 -12.24
C THR A 321 16.83 -18.19 -11.15
N VAL A 322 17.66 -18.86 -10.34
CA VAL A 322 17.19 -19.75 -9.26
C VAL A 322 16.43 -18.98 -8.17
N VAL A 323 16.89 -17.77 -7.81
CA VAL A 323 16.23 -16.92 -6.81
C VAL A 323 14.85 -16.48 -7.31
N GLY A 324 14.73 -15.96 -8.54
CA GLY A 324 13.43 -15.55 -9.09
C GLY A 324 12.44 -16.72 -9.29
N GLN A 325 12.96 -17.95 -9.27
CA GLN A 325 12.21 -19.18 -9.39
C GLN A 325 11.75 -19.73 -8.02
N CYS A 326 12.63 -19.69 -7.03
CA CYS A 326 12.40 -20.20 -5.68
C CYS A 326 11.69 -19.19 -4.77
N PHE A 327 11.81 -17.90 -5.09
CA PHE A 327 11.26 -16.81 -4.31
C PHE A 327 10.46 -15.85 -5.19
N VAL A 328 9.24 -15.52 -4.75
CA VAL A 328 8.39 -14.50 -5.36
C VAL A 328 8.11 -13.41 -4.35
N GLU A 329 8.21 -12.15 -4.76
CA GLU A 329 7.74 -11.03 -3.95
C GLU A 329 6.22 -10.96 -4.01
N THR A 330 5.55 -11.17 -2.87
CA THR A 330 4.13 -10.86 -2.73
C THR A 330 3.99 -9.46 -2.15
N ASP A 331 3.23 -8.60 -2.82
CA ASP A 331 2.98 -7.24 -2.37
C ASP A 331 2.26 -7.23 -1.02
N SER A 332 3.00 -6.91 0.05
CA SER A 332 2.40 -6.71 1.38
C SER A 332 1.92 -5.27 1.57
N PHE A 333 2.41 -4.33 0.77
CA PHE A 333 2.05 -2.91 0.81
C PHE A 333 1.73 -2.42 -0.61
N SER A 334 1.13 -1.24 -0.74
CA SER A 334 0.93 -0.58 -2.03
C SER A 334 2.25 -0.45 -2.80
N GLU A 335 2.22 -0.65 -4.13
CA GLU A 335 3.37 -0.47 -5.04
C GLU A 335 4.03 0.91 -4.91
N ARG A 336 3.29 1.89 -4.40
CA ARG A 336 3.77 3.25 -4.14
C ARG A 336 4.68 3.34 -2.91
N VAL A 337 4.69 2.36 -2.02
CA VAL A 337 5.47 2.38 -0.77
C VAL A 337 6.93 2.01 -1.06
N ILE A 338 7.86 2.85 -0.62
CA ILE A 338 9.31 2.63 -0.75
C ILE A 338 9.85 1.87 0.46
N GLU A 339 9.51 2.35 1.67
CA GLU A 339 10.02 1.79 2.92
C GLU A 339 9.16 2.14 4.14
N VAL A 340 9.38 1.43 5.25
CA VAL A 340 9.00 1.89 6.59
C VAL A 340 10.13 2.76 7.12
N GLY A 341 9.88 4.07 7.27
CA GLY A 341 10.89 5.06 7.59
C GLY A 341 10.42 6.14 8.55
N LEU A 342 11.34 7.03 8.95
CA LEU A 342 11.01 8.15 9.82
C LEU A 342 10.43 9.30 9.00
N TRP A 343 9.30 9.85 9.44
CA TRP A 343 8.68 10.96 8.72
C TRP A 343 9.55 12.22 8.73
N ARG A 344 9.82 12.72 7.53
CA ARG A 344 10.38 14.04 7.30
C ARG A 344 9.48 14.76 6.29
N PRO A 345 8.98 15.97 6.62
CA PRO A 345 8.15 16.71 5.68
C PRO A 345 8.96 17.05 4.42
N PRO A 346 8.43 16.83 3.21
CA PRO A 346 9.16 17.10 1.97
C PRO A 346 9.37 18.61 1.80
N VAL A 347 10.54 18.99 1.30
CA VAL A 347 10.91 20.39 1.05
C VAL A 347 10.53 20.75 -0.38
N LEU A 348 9.51 21.59 -0.54
CA LEU A 348 8.97 22.00 -1.85
C LEU A 348 9.23 23.49 -2.08
N PRO A 349 10.43 23.88 -2.55
CA PRO A 349 10.84 25.29 -2.64
C PRO A 349 10.02 26.09 -3.67
N PHE A 350 9.41 25.42 -4.64
CA PHE A 350 8.61 26.04 -5.69
C PHE A 350 7.17 26.38 -5.26
N ILE A 351 6.69 25.86 -4.13
CA ILE A 351 5.38 26.25 -3.58
C ILE A 351 5.56 27.56 -2.81
N LYS A 352 5.35 28.68 -3.51
CA LYS A 352 5.28 30.00 -2.86
C LYS A 352 4.06 30.05 -1.96
N ARG A 353 4.27 30.12 -0.65
CA ARG A 353 3.18 30.46 0.28
C ARG A 353 2.78 31.90 -0.04
N ALA A 354 1.56 32.11 -0.53
CA ALA A 354 1.01 33.45 -0.62
C ALA A 354 1.14 34.08 0.78
N PRO A 355 1.90 35.18 0.95
CA PRO A 355 1.85 35.89 2.21
C PRO A 355 0.40 36.32 2.37
N ASN A 356 -0.26 35.87 3.44
CA ASN A 356 -1.47 36.55 3.90
C ASN A 356 -1.03 37.95 4.32
N SER A 357 -0.92 38.86 3.36
CA SER A 357 -0.68 40.28 3.60
C SER A 357 -1.99 40.84 4.13
N TRP A 358 -2.08 40.87 5.45
CA TRP A 358 -3.14 41.56 6.17
C TRP A 358 -2.63 42.89 6.73
N PHE A 359 -1.49 43.37 6.21
CA PHE A 359 -0.97 44.69 6.53
C PHE A 359 -1.71 45.73 5.68
N PRO A 360 -2.02 46.92 6.24
CA PRO A 360 -2.55 48.01 5.43
C PRO A 360 -1.55 48.36 4.33
N GLU A 361 -2.03 48.67 3.13
CA GLU A 361 -1.25 49.03 1.92
C GLU A 361 -0.36 50.28 2.12
N SER A 362 -0.44 50.93 3.28
CA SER A 362 0.37 52.06 3.67
C SER A 362 0.65 52.10 5.18
N PHE A 363 1.83 52.60 5.54
CA PHE A 363 2.28 52.73 6.92
C PHE A 363 2.20 54.19 7.36
N GLY A 364 1.54 54.45 8.49
CA GLY A 364 1.48 55.78 9.08
C GLY A 364 2.73 56.07 9.91
N LEU A 365 3.59 56.98 9.46
CA LEU A 365 4.70 57.53 10.22
C LEU A 365 4.24 58.80 10.95
N LYS A 366 4.33 58.82 12.28
CA LYS A 366 3.99 59.99 13.09
C LYS A 366 5.24 60.79 13.41
N ILE A 367 5.34 62.00 12.86
CA ILE A 367 6.45 62.93 13.15
C ILE A 367 5.86 64.14 13.88
N GLY A 368 6.18 64.29 15.16
CA GLY A 368 5.56 65.28 16.03
C GLY A 368 4.04 65.09 16.15
N THR A 369 3.26 66.07 15.67
CA THR A 369 1.78 66.05 15.67
C THR A 369 1.16 65.62 14.32
N LYS A 370 1.96 65.47 13.26
CA LYS A 370 1.49 65.14 11.90
C LYS A 370 1.63 63.63 11.64
N ASN A 371 0.60 63.00 11.10
CA ASN A 371 0.64 61.62 10.61
C ASN A 371 0.84 61.65 9.10
N VAL A 372 1.91 61.02 8.62
CA VAL A 372 2.26 60.95 7.21
C VAL A 372 2.12 59.50 6.74
N VAL A 373 1.47 59.28 5.61
CA VAL A 373 1.15 57.95 5.09
C VAL A 373 2.17 57.58 4.02
N ILE A 374 2.90 56.48 4.21
CA ILE A 374 3.98 56.04 3.32
C ILE A 374 3.60 54.70 2.68
N PRO A 375 3.51 54.62 1.34
CA PRO A 375 3.33 53.36 0.62
C PRO A 375 4.49 52.37 0.87
N GLU A 376 4.21 51.07 0.89
CA GLU A 376 5.21 50.03 1.22
C GLU A 376 6.47 50.08 0.34
N ASP A 377 6.27 50.28 -0.96
CA ASP A 377 7.32 50.36 -1.98
C ASP A 377 8.21 51.61 -1.84
N GLN A 378 7.71 52.66 -1.16
CA GLN A 378 8.40 53.94 -0.99
C GLN A 378 9.22 54.03 0.31
N ILE A 379 9.08 53.07 1.25
CA ILE A 379 9.78 53.13 2.54
C ILE A 379 11.31 53.06 2.36
N LYS A 380 11.82 52.16 1.51
CA LYS A 380 13.27 52.01 1.28
C LYS A 380 13.88 53.19 0.52
N PRO A 381 13.32 53.64 -0.63
CA PRO A 381 13.81 54.83 -1.33
C PRO A 381 13.80 56.09 -0.46
N LEU A 382 12.79 56.23 0.42
CA LEU A 382 12.71 57.36 1.34
C LEU A 382 13.78 57.28 2.43
N ALA A 383 14.07 56.09 2.99
CA ALA A 383 15.14 55.92 3.98
C ALA A 383 16.52 56.27 3.39
N GLU A 384 16.79 55.84 2.15
CA GLU A 384 18.03 56.18 1.42
C GLU A 384 18.13 57.69 1.13
N SER A 385 17.01 58.31 0.75
CA SER A 385 16.94 59.76 0.51
C SER A 385 17.10 60.58 1.79
N VAL A 386 16.53 60.11 2.91
CA VAL A 386 16.68 60.73 4.24
C VAL A 386 18.11 60.59 4.76
N ALA A 387 18.73 59.42 4.63
CA ALA A 387 20.15 59.23 4.99
C ALA A 387 21.06 60.16 4.18
N THR A 388 20.82 60.27 2.87
CA THR A 388 21.56 61.18 1.98
C THR A 388 21.33 62.65 2.33
N ALA A 389 20.11 63.03 2.69
CA ALA A 389 19.75 64.39 3.08
C ALA A 389 20.37 64.79 4.43
N ILE A 390 20.44 63.87 5.40
CA ILE A 390 21.14 64.05 6.67
C ILE A 390 22.64 64.29 6.41
N ALA A 391 23.26 63.47 5.57
CA ALA A 391 24.68 63.61 5.21
C ALA A 391 24.99 64.94 4.50
N LYS A 392 24.02 65.50 3.76
CA LYS A 392 24.16 66.77 3.02
C LYS A 392 23.63 68.00 3.77
N GLY A 393 23.12 67.85 4.99
CA GLY A 393 22.57 68.96 5.79
C GLY A 393 21.30 69.58 5.22
N LEU A 394 20.49 68.83 4.47
CA LEU A 394 19.22 69.28 3.89
C LEU A 394 18.07 69.11 4.90
N GLY A 395 17.05 69.96 4.83
CA GLY A 395 15.98 70.04 5.83
C GLY A 395 14.87 68.98 5.70
N ASP A 396 14.15 68.96 4.57
CA ASP A 396 12.99 68.08 4.36
C ASP A 396 13.15 67.26 3.07
N VAL A 397 12.69 66.01 3.09
CA VAL A 397 12.68 65.07 1.95
C VAL A 397 11.24 64.79 1.54
N PRO A 398 10.85 65.04 0.28
CA PRO A 398 9.50 64.75 -0.21
C PRO A 398 9.27 63.24 -0.35
N ILE A 399 8.04 62.78 -0.10
CA ILE A 399 7.65 61.39 -0.31
C ILE A 399 7.03 61.26 -1.71
N ALA A 400 7.67 60.48 -2.58
CA ALA A 400 7.18 60.25 -3.93
C ALA A 400 5.77 59.62 -3.92
N GLY A 401 4.86 60.17 -4.72
CA GLY A 401 3.46 59.74 -4.79
C GLY A 401 2.53 60.35 -3.73
N THR A 402 3.01 61.24 -2.87
CA THR A 402 2.19 61.98 -1.90
C THR A 402 2.50 63.49 -1.94
N SER A 403 1.68 64.31 -1.28
CA SER A 403 1.93 65.77 -1.14
C SER A 403 2.72 66.12 0.14
N ASP A 404 3.16 65.11 0.88
CA ASP A 404 3.83 65.28 2.17
C ASP A 404 5.36 65.12 2.07
N SER A 405 6.07 65.78 2.99
CA SER A 405 7.52 65.65 3.19
C SER A 405 7.84 65.24 4.63
N VAL A 406 9.00 64.64 4.82
CA VAL A 406 9.53 64.24 6.14
C VAL A 406 10.86 64.94 6.42
N PRO A 407 11.11 65.41 7.65
CA PRO A 407 12.36 66.04 8.01
C PRO A 407 13.51 65.05 7.99
N ALA A 408 14.63 65.46 7.40
CA ALA A 408 15.86 64.69 7.32
C ALA A 408 16.59 64.70 8.68
N THR A 409 16.08 63.93 9.62
CA THR A 409 16.64 63.76 10.96
C THR A 409 16.97 62.31 11.25
N LYS A 410 17.92 62.09 12.16
CA LYS A 410 18.28 60.73 12.60
C LYS A 410 17.07 59.95 13.13
N ASP A 411 16.16 60.61 13.83
CA ASP A 411 14.92 60.01 14.34
C ASP A 411 13.99 59.55 13.21
N THR A 412 13.88 60.33 12.12
CA THR A 412 13.12 59.92 10.92
C THR A 412 13.77 58.70 10.26
N LEU A 413 15.10 58.69 10.14
CA LEU A 413 15.83 57.57 9.55
C LEU A 413 15.70 56.30 10.40
N ASP A 414 15.82 56.42 11.72
CA ASP A 414 15.68 55.31 12.67
C ASP A 414 14.25 54.73 12.64
N ALA A 415 13.24 55.58 12.49
CA ALA A 415 11.86 55.14 12.34
C ALA A 415 11.62 54.41 11.01
N LEU A 416 12.19 54.89 9.90
CA LEU A 416 12.12 54.20 8.60
C LEU A 416 12.92 52.88 8.61
N ASN A 417 14.09 52.86 9.25
CA ASN A 417 14.90 51.65 9.44
C ASN A 417 14.21 50.62 10.34
N ALA A 418 13.50 51.06 11.37
CA ALA A 418 12.63 50.20 12.16
C ALA A 418 11.52 49.62 11.27
N MET A 419 10.95 50.39 10.34
CA MET A 419 9.96 49.85 9.41
C MET A 419 10.56 48.83 8.44
N LEU A 420 11.73 49.11 7.85
CA LEU A 420 12.45 48.21 6.97
C LEU A 420 12.77 46.89 7.65
N THR A 421 13.32 46.94 8.87
CA THR A 421 13.79 45.75 9.59
C THR A 421 12.64 44.95 10.23
N VAL A 422 11.67 45.63 10.85
CA VAL A 422 10.62 44.98 11.66
C VAL A 422 9.42 44.54 10.81
N PHE A 423 9.08 45.28 9.75
CA PHE A 423 7.92 44.97 8.90
C PHE A 423 8.33 44.32 7.59
N LEU A 424 9.32 44.88 6.89
CA LEU A 424 9.72 44.41 5.55
C LEU A 424 10.85 43.38 5.57
N LYS A 425 11.52 43.21 6.72
CA LYS A 425 12.72 42.36 6.88
C LYS A 425 13.84 42.68 5.90
N ILE A 426 13.94 43.95 5.51
CA ILE A 426 15.00 44.51 4.68
C ILE A 426 16.07 45.08 5.63
N PRO A 427 17.38 44.98 5.30
CA PRO A 427 18.44 45.58 6.09
C PRO A 427 18.23 47.10 6.28
N PRO A 428 18.61 47.66 7.43
CA PRO A 428 18.53 49.10 7.65
C PRO A 428 19.51 49.85 6.76
N VAL A 429 19.16 51.08 6.40
CA VAL A 429 20.02 52.02 5.68
C VAL A 429 20.92 52.73 6.70
N ASN A 430 22.23 52.50 6.61
CA ASN A 430 23.20 53.13 7.50
C ASN A 430 23.60 54.52 6.99
N LEU A 431 24.08 55.38 7.90
CA LEU A 431 24.49 56.76 7.60
C LEU A 431 25.88 56.87 6.95
N ASP A 432 26.58 55.75 6.78
CA ASP A 432 27.94 55.71 6.23
C ASP A 432 27.94 54.93 4.91
N LEU A 433 28.19 55.65 3.83
CA LEU A 433 28.52 55.11 2.51
C LEU A 433 29.99 54.70 2.53
N ASP A 434 30.33 53.54 3.08
CA ASP A 434 31.60 52.88 2.80
C ASP A 434 31.35 51.38 2.61
N GLU A 435 31.61 50.94 1.37
CA GLU A 435 31.64 49.56 0.91
C GLU A 435 32.77 48.80 1.62
N ASP A 436 32.42 47.74 2.36
CA ASP A 436 33.17 46.48 2.54
C ASP A 436 32.91 45.86 3.93
N SER A 437 32.01 44.86 3.98
CA SER A 437 32.06 43.76 4.96
C SER A 437 31.18 42.59 4.50
N PRO A 438 31.59 41.32 4.72
CA PRO A 438 31.16 40.17 3.91
C PRO A 438 29.77 39.64 4.28
N GLU A 439 29.10 39.03 3.30
CA GLU A 439 27.83 38.31 3.44
C GLU A 439 27.89 37.24 4.54
N GLU A 440 27.11 37.44 5.63
CA GLU A 440 26.76 36.35 6.53
C GLU A 440 25.74 35.44 5.85
N THR A 441 26.21 34.27 5.44
CA THR A 441 25.37 33.14 5.00
C THR A 441 24.36 32.77 6.11
N PRO A 442 23.06 32.58 5.78
CA PRO A 442 22.11 32.12 6.78
C PRO A 442 22.46 30.69 7.19
N LYS A 443 22.89 30.53 8.44
CA LYS A 443 23.06 29.23 9.10
C LYS A 443 21.80 28.39 8.92
N ALA A 444 21.98 27.19 8.37
CA ALA A 444 20.97 26.15 8.38
C ALA A 444 20.50 25.93 9.84
N PRO A 445 19.19 25.76 10.10
CA PRO A 445 18.71 25.46 11.43
C PRO A 445 19.30 24.11 11.86
N GLU A 446 20.16 24.14 12.88
CA GLU A 446 20.60 22.92 13.55
C GLU A 446 19.39 22.17 14.12
N PRO A 447 19.40 20.83 14.07
CA PRO A 447 18.29 20.02 14.54
C PRO A 447 18.12 20.24 16.04
N ALA A 448 16.93 20.67 16.44
CA ALA A 448 16.52 20.63 17.84
C ALA A 448 16.70 19.20 18.36
N SER A 449 17.64 19.03 19.28
CA SER A 449 17.84 17.78 20.00
C SER A 449 16.57 17.46 20.78
N GLY A 450 15.95 16.33 20.41
CA GLY A 450 14.76 15.78 21.04
C GLY A 450 13.60 15.51 20.08
N SER A 451 13.79 14.79 18.97
CA SER A 451 12.66 14.38 18.14
C SER A 451 12.13 13.01 18.55
N LYS A 452 10.85 13.00 18.96
CA LYS A 452 9.96 11.83 18.94
C LYS A 452 9.76 11.41 17.49
N ASP A 453 10.71 10.68 16.92
CA ASP A 453 10.65 10.31 15.51
C ASP A 453 9.46 9.37 15.27
N LYS A 454 8.66 9.71 14.25
CA LYS A 454 7.42 9.02 13.91
C LYS A 454 7.69 8.07 12.75
N SER A 455 7.50 6.78 12.97
CA SER A 455 7.64 5.75 11.94
C SER A 455 6.41 5.68 11.05
N ILE A 456 6.61 5.65 9.74
CA ILE A 456 5.55 5.65 8.75
C ILE A 456 5.92 4.84 7.51
N LEU A 457 4.92 4.49 6.70
CA LEU A 457 5.14 4.09 5.31
C LEU A 457 5.51 5.32 4.48
N VAL A 458 6.72 5.35 3.92
CA VAL A 458 7.21 6.39 3.01
C VAL A 458 6.86 5.99 1.59
N VAL A 459 6.29 6.92 0.81
CA VAL A 459 5.81 6.65 -0.55
C VAL A 459 6.63 7.37 -1.62
N GLN A 460 6.58 6.87 -2.85
CA GLN A 460 7.04 7.57 -4.04
C GLN A 460 6.19 8.83 -4.27
N ASP A 461 6.86 9.97 -4.33
CA ASP A 461 6.21 11.25 -4.62
C ASP A 461 6.25 11.61 -6.11
N ASN A 462 5.31 12.47 -6.51
CA ASN A 462 5.24 13.01 -7.87
C ASN A 462 5.50 14.53 -7.87
N PHE A 463 6.38 15.02 -7.00
CA PHE A 463 6.54 16.47 -6.82
C PHE A 463 7.39 17.13 -7.90
N VAL A 464 8.50 16.48 -8.28
CA VAL A 464 9.48 16.97 -9.25
C VAL A 464 9.56 16.07 -10.48
N ASP A 465 9.52 14.77 -10.25
CA ASP A 465 9.52 13.71 -11.26
C ASP A 465 8.22 12.91 -11.12
N GLU A 466 7.78 12.23 -12.19
CA GLU A 466 6.61 11.33 -12.14
C GLU A 466 7.08 9.92 -11.80
N LEU A 467 7.36 9.68 -10.51
CA LEU A 467 7.90 8.41 -10.04
C LEU A 467 6.84 7.30 -9.99
N PHE A 468 5.57 7.66 -9.80
CA PHE A 468 4.47 6.69 -9.70
C PHE A 468 3.25 7.10 -10.55
N VAL A 469 2.84 6.22 -11.46
CA VAL A 469 1.68 6.41 -12.33
C VAL A 469 0.74 5.22 -12.20
N ALA A 470 -0.48 5.48 -11.71
CA ALA A 470 -1.50 4.44 -11.60
C ALA A 470 -2.02 4.04 -12.98
N GLN A 471 -2.22 2.73 -13.15
CA GLN A 471 -2.77 2.16 -14.37
C GLN A 471 -4.29 2.04 -14.30
N PHE A 472 -4.95 2.19 -15.46
CA PHE A 472 -6.37 1.90 -15.59
C PHE A 472 -6.54 0.42 -15.95
N VAL A 473 -7.05 -0.37 -15.02
CA VAL A 473 -7.31 -1.79 -15.23
C VAL A 473 -8.82 -2.01 -15.31
N SER A 474 -9.35 -2.18 -16.51
CA SER A 474 -10.78 -2.42 -16.74
C SER A 474 -11.27 -3.60 -15.90
N ARG A 475 -12.27 -3.38 -15.04
CA ARG A 475 -12.74 -4.36 -14.05
C ARG A 475 -13.95 -5.13 -14.51
N ALA A 476 -14.85 -4.46 -15.25
CA ALA A 476 -16.09 -5.06 -15.73
C ALA A 476 -16.64 -4.26 -16.92
N LYS A 477 -17.50 -4.89 -17.72
CA LYS A 477 -18.29 -4.17 -18.73
C LYS A 477 -19.41 -3.40 -18.05
N PHE A 478 -19.42 -2.09 -18.20
CA PHE A 478 -20.55 -1.26 -17.78
C PHE A 478 -21.59 -1.18 -18.90
N VAL A 479 -22.82 -1.59 -18.64
CA VAL A 479 -23.93 -1.54 -19.62
C VAL A 479 -24.90 -0.43 -19.27
N ASP A 480 -25.43 -0.46 -18.05
CA ASP A 480 -26.35 0.57 -17.54
C ASP A 480 -26.23 0.65 -16.01
N PHE A 481 -26.89 1.64 -15.41
CA PHE A 481 -27.05 1.75 -13.97
C PHE A 481 -27.70 0.49 -13.39
N GLU A 482 -26.97 -0.17 -12.50
CA GLU A 482 -27.49 -1.28 -11.72
C GLU A 482 -28.04 -0.73 -10.41
N VAL A 483 -29.33 -0.94 -10.14
CA VAL A 483 -29.94 -0.49 -8.89
C VAL A 483 -29.24 -1.18 -7.72
N PRO A 484 -28.66 -0.45 -6.75
CA PRO A 484 -28.08 -1.07 -5.59
C PRO A 484 -29.17 -1.78 -4.79
N ASP A 485 -29.13 -3.11 -4.80
CA ASP A 485 -30.06 -3.93 -4.05
C ASP A 485 -30.13 -3.47 -2.59
N GLN A 486 -31.35 -3.41 -2.06
CA GLN A 486 -31.60 -3.26 -0.62
C GLN A 486 -31.32 -1.87 -0.02
N VAL A 487 -31.14 -0.83 -0.85
CA VAL A 487 -31.32 0.57 -0.44
C VAL A 487 -32.81 0.83 -0.22
N ARG A 488 -33.19 1.15 1.01
CA ARG A 488 -34.60 1.38 1.41
C ARG A 488 -35.12 2.73 0.96
N THR A 489 -34.23 3.69 0.83
CA THR A 489 -34.57 5.07 0.50
C THR A 489 -34.70 5.23 -0.99
N GLN A 490 -35.79 5.84 -1.44
CA GLN A 490 -35.95 6.18 -2.84
C GLN A 490 -34.93 7.23 -3.25
N LEU A 491 -34.03 6.85 -4.16
CA LEU A 491 -32.96 7.72 -4.64
C LEU A 491 -33.53 8.84 -5.53
N LYS A 492 -33.10 10.08 -5.28
CA LYS A 492 -33.38 11.21 -6.17
C LYS A 492 -32.61 11.05 -7.49
N ARG A 493 -33.06 11.71 -8.56
CA ARG A 493 -32.44 11.64 -9.90
C ARG A 493 -30.94 11.90 -9.88
N HIS A 494 -30.48 12.96 -9.22
CA HIS A 494 -29.05 13.24 -9.12
C HIS A 494 -28.30 12.18 -8.30
N GLN A 495 -28.93 11.56 -7.30
CA GLN A 495 -28.29 10.47 -6.56
C GLN A 495 -28.09 9.24 -7.44
N ILE A 496 -29.07 8.90 -8.28
CA ILE A 496 -28.96 7.83 -9.29
C ILE A 496 -27.81 8.14 -10.26
N GLU A 497 -27.76 9.35 -10.81
CA GLU A 497 -26.69 9.78 -11.71
C GLU A 497 -25.30 9.67 -11.04
N GLY A 498 -25.20 10.03 -9.76
CA GLY A 498 -23.94 9.94 -9.02
C GLY A 498 -23.50 8.51 -8.73
N ILE A 499 -24.43 7.63 -8.37
CA ILE A 499 -24.14 6.21 -8.15
C ILE A 499 -23.78 5.52 -9.47
N SER A 500 -24.54 5.80 -10.55
CA SER A 500 -24.23 5.30 -11.89
C SER A 500 -22.84 5.74 -12.35
N TRP A 501 -22.46 7.00 -12.10
CA TRP A 501 -21.11 7.48 -12.36
C TRP A 501 -20.04 6.72 -11.58
N LEU A 502 -20.25 6.48 -10.27
CA LEU A 502 -19.34 5.66 -9.45
C LEU A 502 -19.21 4.23 -10.02
N GLN A 503 -20.31 3.57 -10.34
CA GLN A 503 -20.34 2.22 -10.95
C GLN A 503 -19.57 2.18 -12.27
N LYS A 504 -19.78 3.19 -13.13
CA LYS A 504 -19.14 3.29 -14.44
C LYS A 504 -17.62 3.48 -14.32
N THR A 505 -17.18 4.42 -13.48
CA THR A 505 -15.74 4.68 -13.28
C THR A 505 -15.02 3.48 -12.65
N TRP A 506 -15.66 2.80 -11.69
CA TRP A 506 -15.14 1.54 -11.15
C TRP A 506 -15.03 0.47 -12.24
N SER A 507 -16.07 0.29 -13.06
CA SER A 507 -16.09 -0.73 -14.12
C SER A 507 -14.99 -0.49 -15.17
N LEU A 508 -14.79 0.77 -15.57
CA LEU A 508 -13.77 1.18 -16.54
C LEU A 508 -12.34 1.20 -15.99
N GLY A 509 -12.13 0.85 -14.72
CA GLY A 509 -10.78 0.69 -14.18
C GLY A 509 -10.16 1.93 -13.58
N TYR A 510 -10.93 2.97 -13.26
CA TYR A 510 -10.37 4.17 -12.60
C TYR A 510 -9.80 3.76 -11.24
N PRO A 511 -8.58 4.16 -10.85
CA PRO A 511 -8.04 3.90 -9.51
C PRO A 511 -8.74 4.72 -8.43
N GLY A 512 -9.30 5.88 -8.77
CA GLY A 512 -10.13 6.65 -7.86
C GLY A 512 -10.87 7.78 -8.55
N VAL A 513 -11.75 8.45 -7.82
CA VAL A 513 -12.61 9.54 -8.32
C VAL A 513 -13.01 10.52 -7.20
N LEU A 514 -13.43 11.72 -7.57
CA LEU A 514 -13.82 12.78 -6.64
C LEU A 514 -15.31 13.16 -6.78
N LEU A 515 -16.14 12.79 -5.81
CA LEU A 515 -17.52 13.24 -5.69
C LEU A 515 -17.58 14.57 -4.93
N ALA A 516 -17.55 15.66 -5.69
CA ALA A 516 -17.47 17.04 -5.23
C ALA A 516 -18.85 17.76 -5.19
N ASP A 517 -19.93 17.00 -4.98
CA ASP A 517 -21.29 17.55 -4.85
C ASP A 517 -21.40 18.53 -3.68
N ASP A 518 -22.25 19.56 -3.85
CA ASP A 518 -22.56 20.53 -2.80
C ASP A 518 -23.11 19.87 -1.52
N MET A 519 -22.86 20.49 -0.37
CA MET A 519 -23.18 19.95 0.95
C MET A 519 -24.69 19.71 1.09
N GLY A 520 -25.11 18.49 1.42
CA GLY A 520 -26.54 18.16 1.58
C GLY A 520 -27.22 17.55 0.35
N LEU A 521 -26.49 17.29 -0.73
CA LEU A 521 -27.00 16.50 -1.87
C LEU A 521 -27.02 14.97 -1.62
N GLY A 522 -26.61 14.52 -0.43
CA GLY A 522 -26.63 13.12 -0.01
C GLY A 522 -25.43 12.30 -0.47
N LYS A 523 -24.21 12.85 -0.37
CA LYS A 523 -22.96 12.13 -0.72
C LYS A 523 -22.78 10.83 0.06
N THR A 524 -23.10 10.84 1.36
CA THR A 524 -23.03 9.65 2.23
C THR A 524 -23.97 8.55 1.74
N LEU A 525 -25.22 8.88 1.43
CA LEU A 525 -26.17 7.93 0.83
C LEU A 525 -25.68 7.37 -0.50
N GLN A 526 -25.15 8.21 -1.39
CA GLN A 526 -24.59 7.77 -2.67
C GLN A 526 -23.42 6.80 -2.46
N ALA A 527 -22.50 7.12 -1.55
CA ALA A 527 -21.36 6.28 -1.22
C ALA A 527 -21.81 4.94 -0.60
N LEU A 528 -22.70 4.94 0.40
CA LEU A 528 -23.24 3.72 1.01
C LEU A 528 -23.96 2.83 0.00
N SER A 529 -24.73 3.43 -0.92
CA SER A 529 -25.40 2.72 -2.00
C SER A 529 -24.39 2.07 -2.95
N PHE A 530 -23.33 2.79 -3.30
CA PHE A 530 -22.22 2.25 -4.10
C PHE A 530 -21.49 1.10 -3.38
N LEU A 531 -21.24 1.18 -2.06
CA LEU A 531 -20.64 0.09 -1.29
C LEU A 531 -21.50 -1.18 -1.32
N CYS A 532 -22.83 -1.04 -1.21
CA CYS A 532 -23.76 -2.17 -1.29
C CYS A 532 -23.74 -2.84 -2.66
N TRP A 533 -23.77 -2.01 -3.71
CA TRP A 533 -23.64 -2.49 -5.08
C TRP A 533 -22.29 -3.21 -5.29
N LEU A 534 -21.18 -2.59 -4.87
CA LEU A 534 -19.83 -3.12 -5.07
C LEU A 534 -19.68 -4.50 -4.41
N LYS A 535 -20.16 -4.65 -3.17
CA LYS A 535 -20.15 -5.95 -2.48
C LYS A 535 -20.83 -7.04 -3.32
N SER A 536 -22.03 -6.75 -3.81
CA SER A 536 -22.82 -7.67 -4.65
C SER A 536 -22.11 -7.98 -5.97
N LYS A 537 -21.56 -6.96 -6.61
CA LYS A 537 -20.84 -7.10 -7.89
C LYS A 537 -19.59 -7.95 -7.74
N ARG A 538 -18.88 -7.84 -6.61
CA ARG A 538 -17.73 -8.70 -6.32
C ARG A 538 -18.12 -10.16 -6.14
N GLU A 539 -19.23 -10.41 -5.43
CA GLU A 539 -19.78 -11.77 -5.26
C GLU A 539 -20.19 -12.35 -6.62
N GLU A 540 -20.85 -11.57 -7.48
CA GLU A 540 -21.22 -11.95 -8.85
C GLU A 540 -20.00 -12.30 -9.72
N LEU A 541 -18.93 -11.51 -9.62
CA LEU A 541 -17.69 -11.69 -10.38
C LEU A 541 -16.71 -12.69 -9.74
N LEU A 542 -17.11 -13.36 -8.65
CA LEU A 542 -16.26 -14.31 -7.90
C LEU A 542 -14.91 -13.70 -7.46
N LEU A 543 -14.90 -12.39 -7.18
CA LEU A 543 -13.70 -11.69 -6.72
C LEU A 543 -13.46 -11.95 -5.21
N PRO A 544 -12.19 -11.99 -4.75
CA PRO A 544 -11.89 -12.15 -3.33
C PRO A 544 -12.57 -11.09 -2.47
N ALA A 545 -13.10 -11.53 -1.31
CA ALA A 545 -13.68 -10.63 -0.33
C ALA A 545 -12.59 -9.71 0.25
N LYS A 546 -12.85 -8.39 0.21
CA LYS A 546 -11.95 -7.37 0.74
C LYS A 546 -12.77 -6.28 1.44
N PRO A 547 -12.36 -5.80 2.62
CA PRO A 547 -13.08 -4.77 3.35
C PRO A 547 -13.14 -3.46 2.56
N ALA A 548 -14.22 -2.71 2.74
CA ALA A 548 -14.25 -1.28 2.42
C ALA A 548 -13.71 -0.46 3.62
N LEU A 549 -13.00 0.62 3.37
CA LEU A 549 -12.55 1.56 4.41
C LEU A 549 -13.23 2.91 4.24
N VAL A 550 -13.84 3.43 5.29
CA VAL A 550 -14.33 4.81 5.34
C VAL A 550 -13.47 5.58 6.33
N VAL A 551 -12.80 6.62 5.84
CA VAL A 551 -11.98 7.54 6.63
C VAL A 551 -12.71 8.87 6.70
N ALA A 552 -13.16 9.28 7.88
CA ALA A 552 -13.89 10.52 8.07
C ALA A 552 -13.45 11.26 9.34
N PRO A 553 -13.74 12.57 9.48
CA PRO A 553 -13.64 13.26 10.76
C PRO A 553 -14.45 12.53 11.84
N ILE A 554 -13.94 12.52 13.08
CA ILE A 554 -14.59 11.82 14.20
C ILE A 554 -16.06 12.22 14.40
N SER A 555 -16.40 13.49 14.13
CA SER A 555 -17.76 14.02 14.23
C SER A 555 -18.74 13.44 13.20
N LEU A 556 -18.24 12.88 12.09
CA LEU A 556 -19.07 12.34 11.00
C LEU A 556 -19.24 10.82 11.08
N LEU A 557 -18.38 10.09 11.80
CA LEU A 557 -18.47 8.64 11.87
C LEU A 557 -19.80 8.15 12.47
N GLY A 558 -20.29 8.81 13.52
CA GLY A 558 -21.62 8.50 14.06
C GLY A 558 -22.76 8.76 13.06
N ASN A 559 -22.59 9.76 12.18
CA ASN A 559 -23.54 10.02 11.10
C ASN A 559 -23.52 8.91 10.04
N TRP A 560 -22.34 8.45 9.62
CA TRP A 560 -22.21 7.31 8.70
C TRP A 560 -22.91 6.05 9.23
N GLU A 561 -22.79 5.77 10.52
CA GLU A 561 -23.48 4.65 11.16
C GLU A 561 -25.01 4.83 11.13
N ALA A 562 -25.50 6.02 11.49
CA ALA A 562 -26.93 6.32 11.50
C ALA A 562 -27.53 6.26 10.09
N GLU A 563 -26.86 6.85 9.10
CA GLU A 563 -27.24 6.83 7.69
C GLU A 563 -27.30 5.40 7.16
N ALA A 564 -26.31 4.56 7.48
CA ALA A 564 -26.32 3.15 7.10
C ALA A 564 -27.52 2.39 7.71
N GLN A 565 -27.89 2.67 8.96
CA GLN A 565 -29.04 2.05 9.61
C GLN A 565 -30.38 2.50 9.01
N VAL A 566 -30.50 3.78 8.64
CA VAL A 566 -31.72 4.37 8.08
C VAL A 566 -31.91 3.92 6.63
N HIS A 567 -30.87 4.04 5.81
CA HIS A 567 -30.99 3.93 4.36
C HIS A 567 -30.80 2.52 3.83
N LEU A 568 -30.15 1.62 4.56
CA LEU A 568 -29.85 0.27 4.10
C LEU A 568 -30.70 -0.78 4.81
N SER A 569 -30.89 -1.93 4.16
CA SER A 569 -31.47 -3.10 4.81
C SER A 569 -30.50 -3.70 5.82
N ARG A 570 -31.06 -4.18 6.94
CA ARG A 570 -30.28 -4.63 8.09
C ARG A 570 -29.30 -5.74 7.70
N GLY A 571 -28.02 -5.55 8.00
CA GLY A 571 -26.96 -6.55 7.78
C GLY A 571 -26.41 -6.61 6.36
N ARG A 572 -26.84 -5.75 5.43
CA ARG A 572 -26.43 -5.85 4.02
C ARG A 572 -24.96 -5.58 3.77
N LEU A 573 -24.43 -4.48 4.32
CA LEU A 573 -22.99 -4.23 4.34
C LEU A 573 -22.23 -5.16 5.28
N GLY A 574 -22.90 -6.16 5.89
CA GLY A 574 -22.29 -7.16 6.75
C GLY A 574 -21.72 -6.57 8.05
N ARG A 575 -20.60 -7.13 8.50
CA ARG A 575 -19.91 -6.78 9.73
C ARG A 575 -19.22 -5.42 9.57
N MET A 576 -19.79 -4.43 10.25
CA MET A 576 -19.15 -3.13 10.47
C MET A 576 -18.13 -3.21 11.60
N THR A 577 -16.89 -2.80 11.33
CA THR A 577 -15.84 -2.65 12.34
C THR A 577 -15.59 -1.18 12.64
N LYS A 578 -15.67 -0.81 13.92
CA LYS A 578 -15.37 0.54 14.40
C LYS A 578 -13.90 0.60 14.82
N LEU A 579 -13.07 1.19 13.98
CA LEU A 579 -11.67 1.43 14.27
C LEU A 579 -11.46 2.89 14.68
N TYR A 580 -12.17 3.33 15.72
CA TYR A 580 -11.99 4.65 16.31
C TYR A 580 -12.46 4.66 17.78
N GLY A 581 -12.09 5.70 18.53
CA GLY A 581 -12.51 5.85 19.92
C GLY A 581 -12.03 4.69 20.82
N GLN A 582 -12.90 4.22 21.71
CA GLN A 582 -12.56 3.12 22.64
C GLN A 582 -12.50 1.76 21.95
N SER A 583 -13.22 1.57 20.84
CA SER A 583 -13.31 0.31 20.09
C SER A 583 -11.99 -0.12 19.45
N ILE A 584 -11.02 0.79 19.27
CA ILE A 584 -9.68 0.43 18.78
C ILE A 584 -9.03 -0.63 19.70
N ARG A 585 -9.31 -0.59 21.01
CA ARG A 585 -8.71 -1.51 21.99
C ARG A 585 -9.01 -2.97 21.69
N ASP A 586 -10.18 -3.25 21.11
CA ASP A 586 -10.63 -4.61 20.78
C ASP A 586 -9.80 -5.24 19.65
N TYR A 587 -9.10 -4.39 18.87
CA TYR A 587 -8.27 -4.80 17.75
C TYR A 587 -6.78 -4.66 18.04
N LYS A 588 -6.36 -4.28 19.26
CA LYS A 588 -4.93 -4.23 19.58
C LYS A 588 -4.39 -5.63 19.85
N LEU A 589 -3.25 -5.96 19.24
CA LEU A 589 -2.52 -7.21 19.53
C LEU A 589 -2.05 -7.28 20.99
N GLU A 590 -1.83 -6.12 21.61
CA GLU A 590 -1.44 -5.98 23.01
C GLU A 590 -2.27 -4.88 23.67
N SER A 591 -2.88 -5.19 24.82
CA SER A 591 -3.74 -4.23 25.52
C SER A 591 -3.05 -2.91 25.89
N GLN A 592 -1.70 -2.88 25.96
CA GLN A 592 -0.92 -1.69 26.30
C GLN A 592 -0.08 -1.11 25.15
N SER A 593 -0.14 -1.67 23.92
CA SER A 593 0.68 -1.15 22.82
C SER A 593 0.35 0.32 22.51
N ARG A 594 1.37 1.12 22.22
CA ARG A 594 1.18 2.45 21.64
C ARG A 594 0.86 2.30 20.16
N PRO A 595 0.41 3.37 19.48
CA PRO A 595 0.10 3.29 18.05
C PRO A 595 1.35 3.00 17.21
N ASP A 596 1.15 2.45 16.02
CA ASP A 596 2.20 2.04 15.07
C ASP A 596 3.22 3.14 14.81
N VAL A 597 2.75 4.39 14.70
CA VAL A 597 3.60 5.55 14.45
C VAL A 597 4.66 5.79 15.53
N VAL A 598 4.43 5.27 16.73
CA VAL A 598 5.36 5.34 17.87
C VAL A 598 6.15 4.05 18.03
N GLU A 599 5.50 2.90 17.87
CA GLU A 599 6.13 1.58 18.06
C GLU A 599 7.03 1.18 16.87
N GLY A 600 6.87 1.82 15.72
CA GLY A 600 7.60 1.49 14.49
C GLY A 600 7.16 0.18 13.85
N ARG A 601 5.98 -0.31 14.23
CA ARG A 601 5.57 -1.68 14.00
C ARG A 601 4.03 -1.74 13.99
N ALA A 602 3.39 -2.64 13.22
CA ALA A 602 1.94 -2.82 13.27
C ALA A 602 1.49 -3.34 14.65
N THR A 603 0.46 -2.74 15.22
CA THR A 603 -0.03 -3.01 16.58
C THR A 603 -1.49 -3.44 16.63
N LEU A 604 -2.17 -3.48 15.47
CA LEU A 604 -3.54 -3.99 15.34
C LEU A 604 -3.58 -5.43 14.80
N ASP A 605 -4.63 -6.15 15.14
CA ASP A 605 -4.97 -7.46 14.60
C ASP A 605 -5.47 -7.30 13.15
N VAL A 606 -4.51 -7.33 12.23
CA VAL A 606 -4.75 -7.22 10.78
C VAL A 606 -5.68 -8.34 10.28
N SER A 607 -5.61 -9.54 10.87
CA SER A 607 -6.47 -10.66 10.47
C SER A 607 -7.93 -10.41 10.82
N ALA A 608 -8.21 -9.86 12.01
CA ALA A 608 -9.56 -9.46 12.40
C ALA A 608 -10.10 -8.33 11.51
N LEU A 609 -9.25 -7.38 11.13
CA LEU A 609 -9.62 -6.27 10.23
C LEU A 609 -9.90 -6.77 8.80
N ARG A 610 -9.08 -7.66 8.25
CA ARG A 610 -9.28 -8.30 6.93
C ARG A 610 -10.61 -9.05 6.85
N ASN A 611 -11.08 -9.63 7.95
CA ASN A 611 -12.37 -10.34 8.04
C ASN A 611 -13.59 -9.42 8.25
N SER A 612 -13.43 -8.10 8.15
CA SER A 612 -14.54 -7.15 8.20
C SER A 612 -15.12 -6.92 6.81
N ASP A 613 -16.40 -6.60 6.71
CA ASP A 613 -16.98 -6.19 5.43
C ASP A 613 -16.69 -4.71 5.15
N TRP A 614 -16.74 -3.87 6.19
CA TRP A 614 -16.33 -2.48 6.11
C TRP A 614 -15.86 -1.93 7.46
N ILE A 615 -14.95 -0.96 7.39
CA ILE A 615 -14.26 -0.38 8.54
C ILE A 615 -14.51 1.13 8.56
N LEU A 616 -14.92 1.64 9.71
CA LEU A 616 -15.03 3.07 9.99
C LEU A 616 -13.81 3.52 10.79
N THR A 617 -13.07 4.52 10.31
CA THR A 617 -11.88 5.05 11.00
C THR A 617 -11.75 6.56 10.86
N THR A 618 -10.88 7.17 11.66
CA THR A 618 -10.55 8.60 11.55
C THR A 618 -9.24 8.81 10.79
N TYR A 619 -9.03 10.01 10.27
CA TYR A 619 -7.74 10.42 9.72
C TYR A 619 -6.60 10.26 10.72
N GLU A 620 -6.84 10.62 11.98
CA GLU A 620 -5.85 10.48 13.06
C GLU A 620 -5.53 9.02 13.34
N THR A 621 -6.54 8.14 13.37
CA THR A 621 -6.34 6.70 13.53
C THR A 621 -5.63 6.09 12.32
N MET A 622 -5.97 6.49 11.10
CA MET A 622 -5.26 6.10 9.88
C MET A 622 -3.78 6.46 9.97
N ARG A 623 -3.46 7.66 10.42
CA ARG A 623 -2.08 8.11 10.64
C ARG A 623 -1.38 7.27 11.71
N ASP A 624 -2.04 7.11 12.85
CA ASP A 624 -1.46 6.51 14.04
C ASP A 624 -1.21 5.00 13.87
N TYR A 625 -2.04 4.31 13.07
CA TYR A 625 -1.95 2.87 12.78
C TYR A 625 -1.66 2.58 11.30
N ASN A 626 -0.80 3.39 10.69
CA ASN A 626 -0.53 3.34 9.25
C ASN A 626 0.11 2.03 8.79
N LEU A 627 0.96 1.40 9.61
CA LEU A 627 1.59 0.12 9.29
C LEU A 627 0.57 -1.03 9.29
N SER A 628 -0.36 -1.02 10.25
CA SER A 628 -1.42 -2.02 10.33
C SER A 628 -2.42 -1.91 9.17
N LEU A 629 -2.78 -0.68 8.79
CA LEU A 629 -3.74 -0.44 7.71
C LEU A 629 -3.12 -0.56 6.32
N GLY A 630 -1.84 -0.25 6.15
CA GLY A 630 -1.15 -0.32 4.86
C GLY A 630 -1.01 -1.72 4.28
N VAL A 631 -1.10 -2.76 5.12
CA VAL A 631 -1.03 -4.18 4.73
C VAL A 631 -2.39 -4.76 4.31
N ILE A 632 -3.46 -3.99 4.45
CA ILE A 632 -4.81 -4.44 4.10
C ILE A 632 -5.12 -3.97 2.68
N GLY A 633 -5.37 -4.92 1.78
CA GLY A 633 -5.94 -4.64 0.47
C GLY A 633 -7.43 -4.32 0.58
N PHE A 634 -7.81 -3.06 0.42
CA PHE A 634 -9.21 -2.62 0.46
C PHE A 634 -9.88 -2.74 -0.91
N SER A 635 -11.15 -3.16 -0.94
CA SER A 635 -11.97 -3.13 -2.16
C SER A 635 -12.28 -1.69 -2.58
N VAL A 636 -12.47 -0.82 -1.60
CA VAL A 636 -12.65 0.62 -1.80
C VAL A 636 -12.25 1.39 -0.55
N ILE A 637 -11.66 2.58 -0.74
CA ILE A 637 -11.45 3.56 0.34
C ILE A 637 -12.28 4.81 0.04
N ALA A 638 -13.18 5.18 0.95
CA ALA A 638 -13.93 6.42 0.90
C ALA A 638 -13.33 7.44 1.88
N PHE A 639 -12.79 8.54 1.35
CA PHE A 639 -12.29 9.66 2.15
C PHE A 639 -13.38 10.73 2.25
N ASP A 640 -14.01 10.85 3.42
CA ASP A 640 -14.99 11.89 3.68
C ASP A 640 -14.32 13.17 4.20
N GLU A 641 -14.75 14.32 3.69
CA GLU A 641 -14.05 15.60 3.85
C GLU A 641 -12.58 15.53 3.38
N MET A 642 -12.38 15.02 2.16
CA MET A 642 -11.06 14.74 1.57
C MET A 642 -10.11 15.95 1.53
N GLN A 643 -10.60 17.19 1.68
CA GLN A 643 -9.76 18.37 1.89
C GLN A 643 -8.79 18.24 3.08
N LYS A 644 -8.99 17.27 3.99
CA LYS A 644 -8.02 16.89 5.03
C LYS A 644 -6.67 16.41 4.46
N ILE A 645 -6.64 15.96 3.20
CA ILE A 645 -5.47 15.42 2.47
C ILE A 645 -4.98 16.41 1.39
N LYS A 646 -5.29 17.71 1.50
CA LYS A 646 -4.92 18.69 0.45
C LYS A 646 -3.47 19.16 0.43
N ASN A 647 -2.71 18.93 1.51
CA ASN A 647 -1.36 19.49 1.64
C ASN A 647 -0.28 18.45 1.29
N PRO A 648 0.48 18.64 0.18
CA PRO A 648 1.49 17.68 -0.26
C PRO A 648 2.63 17.48 0.75
N GLN A 649 2.88 18.47 1.62
CA GLN A 649 3.92 18.38 2.66
C GLN A 649 3.45 17.68 3.93
N SER A 650 2.22 17.15 3.96
CA SER A 650 1.64 16.60 5.18
C SER A 650 1.83 15.09 5.28
N MET A 651 2.10 14.63 6.51
CA MET A 651 2.16 13.19 6.85
C MET A 651 0.84 12.50 6.49
N MET A 652 -0.29 13.20 6.66
CA MET A 652 -1.61 12.66 6.37
C MET A 652 -1.76 12.31 4.89
N THR A 653 -1.27 13.19 4.00
CA THR A 653 -1.29 12.96 2.56
C THR A 653 -0.42 11.78 2.16
N ASN A 654 0.83 11.74 2.62
CA ASN A 654 1.73 10.62 2.38
C ASN A 654 1.10 9.29 2.83
N LEU A 655 0.50 9.25 4.01
CA LEU A 655 -0.08 8.02 4.56
C LEU A 655 -1.38 7.61 3.84
N ALA A 656 -2.18 8.55 3.35
CA ALA A 656 -3.33 8.22 2.51
C ALA A 656 -2.88 7.58 1.18
N GLN A 657 -1.78 8.06 0.61
CA GLN A 657 -1.15 7.52 -0.61
C GLN A 657 -0.50 6.15 -0.41
N ALA A 658 -0.17 5.78 0.83
CA ALA A 658 0.43 4.49 1.18
C ALA A 658 -0.60 3.35 1.26
N LEU A 659 -1.89 3.65 1.36
CA LEU A 659 -2.93 2.64 1.51
C LEU A 659 -3.19 1.89 0.19
N GLN A 660 -3.41 0.58 0.30
CA GLN A 660 -3.71 -0.28 -0.84
C GLN A 660 -5.22 -0.35 -1.08
N ALA A 661 -5.68 0.24 -2.19
CA ALA A 661 -7.09 0.23 -2.57
C ALA A 661 -7.25 -0.17 -4.03
N GLU A 662 -8.24 -1.01 -4.32
CA GLU A 662 -8.65 -1.25 -5.70
C GLU A 662 -9.38 -0.03 -6.28
N PHE A 663 -10.08 0.75 -5.45
CA PHE A 663 -10.77 1.97 -5.86
C PHE A 663 -10.81 3.00 -4.73
N MET A 664 -10.58 4.28 -5.02
CA MET A 664 -10.69 5.36 -4.02
C MET A 664 -11.80 6.35 -4.38
N VAL A 665 -12.58 6.77 -3.39
CA VAL A 665 -13.64 7.77 -3.56
C VAL A 665 -13.37 8.94 -2.61
N GLY A 666 -13.05 10.09 -3.16
CA GLY A 666 -13.00 11.34 -2.40
C GLY A 666 -14.38 11.96 -2.30
N LEU A 667 -14.82 12.33 -1.10
CA LEU A 667 -16.04 13.09 -0.85
C LEU A 667 -15.67 14.45 -0.28
N THR A 668 -16.14 15.52 -0.91
CA THR A 668 -15.93 16.89 -0.39
C THR A 668 -16.98 17.84 -0.96
N GLY A 669 -17.32 18.90 -0.23
CA GLY A 669 -18.09 20.02 -0.81
C GLY A 669 -17.20 21.11 -1.42
N THR A 670 -15.92 21.14 -1.05
CA THR A 670 -14.97 22.23 -1.33
C THR A 670 -13.63 21.65 -1.78
N PRO A 671 -13.54 21.14 -3.02
CA PRO A 671 -12.32 20.46 -3.50
C PRO A 671 -11.12 21.41 -3.69
N ILE A 672 -11.35 22.73 -3.73
CA ILE A 672 -10.33 23.77 -3.79
C ILE A 672 -10.62 24.76 -2.67
N GLU A 673 -9.65 25.01 -1.79
CA GLU A 673 -9.79 25.99 -0.70
C GLU A 673 -8.76 27.11 -0.80
N ASN A 674 -7.47 26.77 -0.87
CA ASN A 674 -6.40 27.74 -0.72
C ASN A 674 -5.49 27.86 -1.96
N SER A 675 -5.28 26.76 -2.69
CA SER A 675 -4.33 26.71 -3.81
C SER A 675 -4.71 25.65 -4.85
N LEU A 676 -4.24 25.82 -6.08
CA LEU A 676 -4.30 24.78 -7.12
C LEU A 676 -3.46 23.54 -6.75
N ALA A 677 -2.48 23.69 -5.85
CA ALA A 677 -1.78 22.52 -5.28
C ALA A 677 -2.75 21.59 -4.54
N ASP A 678 -3.82 22.12 -3.92
CA ASP A 678 -4.81 21.33 -3.18
C ASP A 678 -5.48 20.29 -4.09
N ILE A 679 -5.93 20.73 -5.27
CA ILE A 679 -6.62 19.85 -6.22
C ILE A 679 -5.65 18.84 -6.85
N TRP A 680 -4.43 19.26 -7.17
CA TRP A 680 -3.40 18.35 -7.67
C TRP A 680 -3.11 17.26 -6.62
N THR A 681 -2.93 17.61 -5.35
CA THR A 681 -2.64 16.64 -4.30
C THR A 681 -3.79 15.66 -4.05
N ILE A 682 -5.05 16.12 -4.13
CA ILE A 682 -6.22 15.24 -4.06
C ILE A 682 -6.19 14.21 -5.20
N PHE A 683 -5.93 14.64 -6.44
CA PHE A 683 -5.87 13.73 -7.57
C PHE A 683 -4.61 12.87 -7.61
N ASP A 684 -3.47 13.37 -7.12
CA ASP A 684 -2.28 12.54 -6.95
C ASP A 684 -2.51 11.45 -5.89
N THR A 685 -3.44 11.65 -4.96
CA THR A 685 -3.87 10.60 -4.02
C THR A 685 -4.84 9.61 -4.66
N LEU A 686 -5.84 10.09 -5.40
CA LEU A 686 -6.89 9.25 -5.99
C LEU A 686 -6.45 8.51 -7.27
N MET A 687 -5.64 9.17 -8.10
CA MET A 687 -5.27 8.78 -9.47
C MET A 687 -3.87 9.31 -9.83
N PRO A 688 -2.80 8.90 -9.12
CA PRO A 688 -1.44 9.42 -9.33
C PRO A 688 -0.99 9.25 -10.78
N GLY A 689 -0.54 10.35 -11.40
CA GLY A 689 -0.07 10.38 -12.81
C GLY A 689 -1.13 10.12 -13.90
N ALA A 690 -2.20 9.38 -13.58
CA ALA A 690 -3.15 8.82 -14.53
C ALA A 690 -3.99 9.87 -15.30
N LEU A 691 -4.12 11.08 -14.74
CA LEU A 691 -4.81 12.20 -15.38
C LEU A 691 -3.94 13.00 -16.37
N GLY A 692 -2.64 12.71 -16.46
CA GLY A 692 -1.72 13.47 -17.30
C GLY A 692 -1.60 14.94 -16.87
N LEU A 693 -1.72 15.21 -15.57
CA LEU A 693 -1.51 16.54 -14.97
C LEU A 693 -0.02 16.87 -14.80
N GLY A 694 0.84 15.87 -14.95
CA GLY A 694 2.28 15.96 -14.69
C GLY A 694 2.62 15.98 -13.20
N ASN A 695 3.92 16.06 -12.89
CA ASN A 695 4.39 16.33 -11.53
C ASN A 695 3.92 17.70 -11.01
N LEU A 696 3.91 17.87 -9.68
CA LEU A 696 3.39 19.08 -9.03
C LEU A 696 4.07 20.37 -9.52
N ARG A 697 5.38 20.35 -9.74
CA ARG A 697 6.13 21.51 -10.24
C ARG A 697 5.66 21.91 -11.64
N ALA A 698 5.53 20.95 -12.56
CA ALA A 698 5.03 21.18 -13.91
C ALA A 698 3.58 21.70 -13.89
N PHE A 699 2.73 21.08 -13.07
CA PHE A 699 1.34 21.47 -12.88
C PHE A 699 1.21 22.94 -12.45
N LEU A 700 1.92 23.36 -11.39
CA LEU A 700 1.85 24.74 -10.89
C LEU A 700 2.47 25.77 -11.86
N ASN A 701 3.40 25.35 -12.70
CA ASN A 701 3.97 26.22 -13.74
C ASN A 701 3.00 26.43 -14.90
N HIS A 702 2.20 25.42 -15.24
CA HIS A 702 1.25 25.48 -16.34
C HIS A 702 -0.08 26.12 -15.93
N TYR A 703 -0.66 25.68 -14.81
CA TYR A 703 -1.93 26.19 -14.29
C TYR A 703 -1.69 27.31 -13.27
N LYS A 704 -1.85 28.55 -13.73
CA LYS A 704 -1.71 29.76 -12.89
C LYS A 704 -3.05 30.48 -12.75
N LEU A 705 -3.26 31.12 -11.60
CA LEU A 705 -4.51 31.83 -11.28
C LEU A 705 -4.79 33.03 -12.20
N ASP A 706 -3.74 33.59 -12.80
CA ASP A 706 -3.79 34.71 -13.74
C ASP A 706 -3.92 34.27 -15.21
N ASN A 707 -4.05 32.96 -15.48
CA ASN A 707 -4.26 32.41 -16.82
C ASN A 707 -5.64 31.73 -16.93
N PRO A 708 -6.71 32.46 -17.32
CA PRO A 708 -8.07 31.92 -17.38
C PRO A 708 -8.25 30.75 -18.33
N ASP A 709 -7.49 30.69 -19.43
CA ASP A 709 -7.65 29.63 -20.43
C ASP A 709 -7.06 28.31 -19.94
N ALA A 710 -5.90 28.35 -19.27
CA ALA A 710 -5.36 27.17 -18.58
C ALA A 710 -6.31 26.67 -17.47
N LEU A 711 -6.98 27.56 -16.74
CA LEU A 711 -7.97 27.16 -15.73
C LEU A 711 -9.24 26.55 -16.33
N LYS A 712 -9.70 27.05 -17.48
CA LYS A 712 -10.81 26.43 -18.23
C LYS A 712 -10.43 25.04 -18.71
N GLU A 713 -9.21 24.88 -19.24
CA GLU A 713 -8.69 23.59 -19.66
C GLU A 713 -8.63 22.61 -18.49
N LEU A 714 -8.09 23.04 -17.33
CA LEU A 714 -8.07 22.22 -16.12
C LEU A 714 -9.48 21.81 -15.70
N LYS A 715 -10.42 22.76 -15.68
CA LYS A 715 -11.82 22.47 -15.34
C LYS A 715 -12.41 21.42 -16.28
N ALA A 716 -12.21 21.57 -17.59
CA ALA A 716 -12.70 20.64 -18.59
C ALA A 716 -12.09 19.24 -18.39
N ARG A 717 -10.77 19.14 -18.19
CA ARG A 717 -10.09 17.86 -17.90
C ARG A 717 -10.65 17.15 -16.66
N LEU A 718 -11.12 17.90 -15.67
CA LEU A 718 -11.63 17.34 -14.41
C LEU A 718 -13.14 17.04 -14.42
N GLN A 719 -13.94 17.83 -15.14
CA GLN A 719 -15.41 17.78 -15.08
C GLN A 719 -16.08 17.32 -16.37
N ASP A 720 -15.42 17.44 -17.51
CA ASP A 720 -16.00 17.08 -18.80
C ASP A 720 -15.64 15.62 -19.11
N GLY A 721 -16.66 14.77 -19.17
CA GLY A 721 -16.53 13.35 -19.47
C GLY A 721 -17.23 12.99 -20.77
N SER A 722 -16.77 11.90 -21.39
CA SER A 722 -17.46 11.25 -22.51
C SER A 722 -18.04 9.91 -22.08
N GLU A 723 -18.78 9.24 -22.97
CA GLU A 723 -19.26 7.89 -22.71
C GLU A 723 -18.13 6.88 -22.48
N GLN A 724 -17.01 7.02 -23.19
CA GLN A 724 -15.86 6.13 -23.13
C GLN A 724 -14.88 6.51 -22.00
N LYS A 725 -14.83 7.79 -21.63
CA LYS A 725 -13.95 8.32 -20.58
C LYS A 725 -14.73 9.27 -19.67
N PRO A 726 -15.40 8.76 -18.62
CA PRO A 726 -16.12 9.60 -17.67
C PRO A 726 -15.20 10.64 -17.01
N ALA A 727 -15.78 11.75 -16.56
CA ALA A 727 -15.05 12.76 -15.81
C ALA A 727 -14.53 12.18 -14.49
N PRO A 728 -13.28 12.46 -14.09
CA PRO A 728 -12.72 11.98 -12.83
C PRO A 728 -13.30 12.72 -11.60
N MET A 729 -13.95 13.87 -11.80
CA MET A 729 -14.70 14.57 -10.76
C MET A 729 -16.14 14.85 -11.18
N LEU A 730 -17.08 14.49 -10.31
CA LEU A 730 -18.49 14.86 -10.44
C LEU A 730 -18.78 16.01 -9.46
N ARG A 731 -19.22 17.16 -9.98
CA ARG A 731 -19.56 18.33 -9.17
C ARG A 731 -20.91 18.90 -9.59
N ARG A 732 -21.88 18.91 -8.67
CA ARG A 732 -23.23 19.47 -8.89
C ARG A 732 -23.60 20.44 -7.78
N MET A 733 -24.22 21.56 -8.13
CA MET A 733 -24.68 22.56 -7.16
C MET A 733 -26.15 22.33 -6.81
N LYS A 734 -26.57 22.72 -5.60
CA LYS A 734 -27.99 22.68 -5.21
C LYS A 734 -28.91 23.42 -6.17
N THR A 735 -28.44 24.54 -6.71
CA THR A 735 -29.16 25.35 -7.71
C THR A 735 -29.48 24.56 -8.98
N ASP A 736 -28.65 23.57 -9.32
CA ASP A 736 -28.73 22.86 -10.58
C ASP A 736 -29.67 21.66 -10.45
N VAL A 737 -29.59 20.94 -9.31
CA VAL A 737 -30.23 19.63 -9.13
C VAL A 737 -31.34 19.61 -8.08
N ALA A 738 -31.34 20.51 -7.10
CA ALA A 738 -32.28 20.52 -5.99
C ALA A 738 -33.26 21.72 -6.12
N LYS A 739 -33.98 21.75 -7.24
CA LYS A 739 -34.97 22.80 -7.58
C LYS A 739 -36.19 22.83 -6.66
N ASP A 740 -36.36 21.80 -5.84
CA ASP A 740 -37.36 21.63 -4.79
C ASP A 740 -37.04 22.41 -3.50
N LEU A 741 -35.81 22.94 -3.36
CA LEU A 741 -35.41 23.68 -2.16
C LEU A 741 -35.94 25.13 -2.16
N PRO A 742 -36.29 25.68 -0.97
CA PRO A 742 -36.68 27.08 -0.84
C PRO A 742 -35.53 28.03 -1.17
N ARG A 743 -35.86 29.24 -1.63
CA ARG A 743 -34.86 30.27 -2.00
C ARG A 743 -34.05 30.71 -0.77
N LYS A 744 -32.72 30.67 -0.87
CA LYS A 744 -31.83 31.22 0.16
C LYS A 744 -31.95 32.74 0.21
N LEU A 745 -32.20 33.29 1.40
CA LEU A 745 -32.18 34.74 1.67
C LEU A 745 -31.02 35.04 2.62
N GLU A 746 -30.13 35.94 2.22
CA GLU A 746 -29.07 36.47 3.07
C GLU A 746 -29.43 37.90 3.45
N ILE A 747 -29.65 38.14 4.75
CA ILE A 747 -29.99 39.46 5.28
C ILE A 747 -28.79 39.92 6.12
N PRO A 748 -27.95 40.84 5.60
CA PRO A 748 -26.86 41.40 6.40
C PRO A 748 -27.45 42.24 7.53
N ILE A 749 -27.06 41.93 8.77
CA ILE A 749 -27.46 42.70 9.96
C ILE A 749 -26.22 43.43 10.47
N GLU A 750 -26.15 44.73 10.17
CA GLU A 750 -25.09 45.59 10.67
C GLU A 750 -25.33 45.93 12.14
N ARG A 751 -24.27 45.86 12.95
CA ARG A 751 -24.30 46.27 14.35
C ARG A 751 -23.07 47.11 14.68
N ASN A 752 -23.30 48.22 15.36
CA ASN A 752 -22.21 49.03 15.90
C ASN A 752 -21.54 48.29 17.05
N MET A 753 -20.21 48.34 17.10
CA MET A 753 -19.44 47.80 18.21
C MET A 753 -19.66 48.67 19.46
N PRO A 754 -20.12 48.12 20.59
CA PRO A 754 -20.22 48.84 21.86
C PRO A 754 -18.88 49.48 22.25
N GLU A 755 -18.91 50.64 22.89
CA GLU A 755 -17.72 51.45 23.18
C GLU A 755 -16.64 50.67 23.97
N ALA A 756 -17.04 49.94 25.01
CA ALA A 756 -16.11 49.12 25.79
C ALA A 756 -15.41 48.03 24.95
N GLN A 757 -16.15 47.46 23.98
CA GLN A 757 -15.64 46.46 23.04
C GLN A 757 -14.73 47.11 21.99
N ALA A 758 -15.07 48.31 21.51
CA ALA A 758 -14.27 49.08 20.57
C ALA A 758 -12.92 49.50 21.17
N LEU A 759 -12.92 49.97 22.42
CA LEU A 759 -11.68 50.31 23.15
C LEU A 759 -10.79 49.09 23.34
N ALA A 760 -11.37 47.94 23.73
CA ALA A 760 -10.64 46.70 23.89
C ALA A 760 -10.09 46.17 22.55
N TYR A 761 -10.87 46.30 21.48
CA TYR A 761 -10.47 45.94 20.12
C TYR A 761 -9.30 46.81 19.63
N VAL A 762 -9.38 48.13 19.78
CA VAL A 762 -8.30 49.07 19.44
C VAL A 762 -7.04 48.76 20.25
N LYS A 763 -7.17 48.45 21.54
CA LYS A 763 -6.03 48.05 22.39
C LYS A 763 -5.39 46.75 21.91
N ALA A 764 -6.19 45.76 21.51
CA ALA A 764 -5.72 44.50 20.94
C ALA A 764 -4.99 44.71 19.60
N ILE A 765 -5.51 45.56 18.72
CA ILE A 765 -4.83 45.92 17.46
C ILE A 765 -3.50 46.62 17.73
N LYS A 766 -3.47 47.62 18.61
CA LYS A 766 -2.24 48.33 18.96
C LYS A 766 -1.18 47.40 19.55
N GLY A 767 -1.61 46.42 20.36
CA GLY A 767 -0.75 45.33 20.85
C GLY A 767 -0.25 44.42 19.73
N ALA A 768 -1.09 44.10 18.75
CA ALA A 768 -0.71 43.29 17.58
C ALA A 768 0.33 43.99 16.70
N THR A 769 0.18 45.30 16.49
CA THR A 769 1.09 46.11 15.68
C THR A 769 2.44 46.35 16.37
N SER A 770 2.49 46.31 17.70
CA SER A 770 3.72 46.49 18.49
C SER A 770 4.42 45.17 18.89
N ALA A 771 3.80 44.02 18.62
CA ALA A 771 4.33 42.71 18.97
C ALA A 771 5.49 42.25 18.07
N GLN A 772 6.63 41.91 18.69
CA GLN A 772 7.73 41.20 18.03
C GLN A 772 7.48 39.69 18.05
N GLY A 773 7.52 39.06 16.86
CA GLY A 773 7.39 37.61 16.68
C GLY A 773 6.01 37.12 16.20
N LYS A 774 6.01 36.09 15.34
CA LYS A 774 4.81 35.51 14.70
C LYS A 774 3.75 35.06 15.71
N ARG A 775 4.15 34.54 16.86
CA ARG A 775 3.25 33.97 17.89
C ARG A 775 2.47 35.06 18.63
N SER A 776 3.16 36.14 19.04
CA SER A 776 2.56 37.30 19.71
C SER A 776 1.58 38.06 18.81
N ARG A 777 1.87 38.16 17.50
CA ARG A 777 0.93 38.72 16.50
C ARG A 777 -0.35 37.88 16.35
N LEU A 778 -0.22 36.55 16.38
CA LEU A 778 -1.35 35.61 16.32
C LEU A 778 -2.24 35.69 17.57
N ASP A 779 -1.63 35.82 18.75
CA ASP A 779 -2.36 35.96 20.01
C ASP A 779 -3.16 37.27 20.08
N ALA A 780 -2.57 38.36 19.59
CA ALA A 780 -3.25 39.65 19.48
C ALA A 780 -4.36 39.66 18.42
N PHE A 781 -4.19 38.91 17.32
CA PHE A 781 -5.22 38.67 16.32
C PHE A 781 -6.39 37.84 16.88
N HIS A 782 -6.11 36.77 17.61
CA HIS A 782 -7.16 36.01 18.30
C HIS A 782 -7.89 36.86 19.34
N ALA A 783 -7.20 37.77 20.03
CA ALA A 783 -7.83 38.72 20.95
C ALA A 783 -8.78 39.67 20.20
N SER A 784 -8.39 40.22 19.05
CA SER A 784 -9.24 41.13 18.27
C SER A 784 -10.49 40.44 17.70
N LEU A 785 -10.37 39.18 17.26
CA LEU A 785 -11.51 38.35 16.84
C LEU A 785 -12.45 38.03 18.01
N LYS A 786 -11.90 37.71 19.19
CA LYS A 786 -12.70 37.50 20.41
C LYS A 786 -13.48 38.75 20.80
N PHE A 787 -12.86 39.93 20.68
CA PHE A 787 -13.58 41.17 20.92
C PHE A 787 -14.67 41.41 19.87
N ARG A 788 -14.45 41.16 18.58
CA ARG A 788 -15.53 41.23 17.55
C ARG A 788 -16.73 40.31 17.85
N MET A 789 -16.47 39.13 18.41
CA MET A 789 -17.47 38.09 18.70
C MET A 789 -18.15 38.23 20.08
N GLY A 790 -17.87 39.30 20.85
CA GLY A 790 -18.45 39.55 22.18
C GLY A 790 -17.81 38.78 23.34
N GLY A 791 -16.69 38.10 23.11
CA GLY A 791 -16.02 37.20 24.05
C GLY A 791 -14.79 37.79 24.74
N GLY A 792 -14.88 38.99 25.30
CA GLY A 792 -13.83 39.57 26.13
C GLY A 792 -14.08 39.31 27.62
N ARG A 793 -13.54 38.23 28.22
CA ARG A 793 -13.45 38.14 29.68
C ARG A 793 -12.40 39.13 30.17
N GLY A 794 -12.83 40.25 30.76
CA GLY A 794 -11.92 41.21 31.37
C GLY A 794 -12.63 42.35 32.11
N GLN A 795 -12.88 42.13 33.41
CA GLN A 795 -13.20 43.09 34.49
C GLN A 795 -14.65 43.57 34.64
N GLY A 796 -15.24 43.26 35.81
CA GLY A 796 -16.48 43.89 36.30
C GLY A 796 -17.59 43.01 36.87
N ARG A 797 -17.35 41.81 37.40
CA ARG A 797 -18.33 41.17 38.32
C ARG A 797 -17.98 41.55 39.76
N ALA A 798 -18.60 42.63 40.24
CA ALA A 798 -18.73 42.87 41.66
C ALA A 798 -19.44 41.66 42.28
N LYS A 799 -18.84 41.05 43.31
CA LYS A 799 -19.46 40.01 44.13
C LYS A 799 -20.73 40.59 44.75
N PRO A 800 -21.91 39.95 44.65
CA PRO A 800 -22.99 40.27 45.57
C PRO A 800 -22.54 39.79 46.95
N GLY A 801 -22.51 40.72 47.90
CA GLY A 801 -22.19 40.47 49.29
C GLY A 801 -23.12 39.42 49.89
N GLY A 802 -22.54 38.58 50.75
CA GLY A 802 -23.31 37.63 51.54
C GLY A 802 -24.26 38.35 52.51
N ALA A 803 -25.45 37.82 52.61
CA ALA A 803 -26.25 37.84 53.82
C ALA A 803 -26.75 36.41 54.04
N ASN A 804 -26.32 35.82 55.16
CA ASN A 804 -26.92 34.66 55.82
C ASN A 804 -28.11 35.16 56.66
N PRO A 805 -29.11 34.34 57.07
CA PRO A 805 -29.44 32.97 56.66
C PRO A 805 -30.68 32.89 55.74
#